data_AF-E9CVZ5-F1
#
_entry.id   AF-E9CVZ5-F1
#
_cell.length_a   1.000
_cell.length_b   1.000
_cell.length_c   1.000
_cell.angle_alpha   90.00
_cell.angle_beta   90.00
_cell.angle_gamma   90.00
#
_symmetry.space_group_name_H-M   'P 1'
#
loop_
_entity.id
_entity.type
_entity.pdbx_description
1 polymer ?
#
loop_
_entity_poly.entity_id
_entity_poly.type
_entity_poly.pdbx_seq_one_letter_code
_entity_poly.pdbx_strand_id
1 'polypeptide(L)'
;MILPGALQRIYPSMQGLVEVHRTTSSLRSLQVLSKIMIRTKGFRCHITTLLGLALPGIDANDLEKSLHSLAFIQSVCYNIPFEDLTQGREDVNGNMLAMQWITGELERMEEEGAAVEMNYDTDLSDEVEERILRSSTTGFGEFLISFLGRVFTLLENLPDAARVRSGSPEENVLNTLPATFTPLLASLSPELYDVALHKIVDFVAEHVIHQARDAVAFICNALCKVNPEKALKRFIPLLIRSIRTEIDENGAASTRTTGSDVLPRDRGLVWNVSMLSMCVVHVGSEVLKYKQELIGIALYMQKKCKGIPTIHISNFIHHLLLNLTVTCTVDHALYEPSIIERGIQVEQWGQRQDPKELTIKWHVPQRGEIEFAVELFTSQSENALEQLTNLTSENSRIKRDGSGKDWSDEVTRNIILLRLIISGISALFNNRIASSNKSADSDVDMADADDSGELLQQSDPDSALDTSDEATIRRTFTYPTGYSLTDDDPLCIKLHDIRERIGQVLHNVHRFLVEKQEDDVSCFSPLYTAYRSWFVDVGIERSAHVLDRVTKLLSADAYPYKMSGVRKDYPRPLLVRRANVYHWQRLRHNAAPRPRSKLDETLLLDLAESSVSLYTDIRRNAQAAGESALKAVWGSRLLIIPPLIQALQTAIKQNDHPRIKGALYSLLYSSLAKTLGRHWKYTPSLIRLFIEASAVDKPSVQKVCNSALYQIIEYGRDTDRMAILDKDIIGSIAPAESVDDLIAKKKESLQKKRILIESKKADLADELVNLARESHWKKASRTAAIVIGMGLRFDNVASENLINLIVSGAIDSHPGLRGMYSQTMVAIFTMIDVRAACSHKYEDYILGKQYYPAKIQVATKREDPHWTEDFLASFAKPDA
;
A
#
# COMPACT_ATOMS: atom_id res chain seq x y z
N MET A 1 33.45 -0.12 28.18
CA MET A 1 32.54 -0.75 29.19
C MET A 1 31.58 -1.79 28.60
N ILE A 2 30.73 -1.48 27.59
CA ILE A 2 29.74 -2.46 27.10
C ILE A 2 30.36 -3.56 26.23
N LEU A 3 31.23 -3.20 25.27
CA LEU A 3 31.78 -4.15 24.29
C LEU A 3 32.60 -5.30 24.90
N PRO A 4 33.52 -5.07 25.88
CA PRO A 4 34.31 -6.15 26.47
C PRO A 4 33.44 -7.22 27.14
N GLY A 5 32.52 -6.81 28.02
CA GLY A 5 31.60 -7.72 28.70
C GLY A 5 30.59 -8.40 27.76
N ALA A 6 30.26 -7.77 26.62
CA ALA A 6 29.46 -8.40 25.59
C ALA A 6 30.26 -9.51 24.87
N LEU A 7 31.49 -9.22 24.42
CA LEU A 7 32.35 -10.18 23.72
C LEU A 7 32.65 -11.41 24.57
N GLN A 8 32.94 -11.23 25.86
CA GLN A 8 33.16 -12.33 26.80
C GLN A 8 31.97 -13.30 26.90
N ARG A 9 30.74 -12.82 26.68
CA ARG A 9 29.54 -13.67 26.66
C ARG A 9 29.25 -14.23 25.27
N ILE A 10 29.54 -13.46 24.24
CA ILE A 10 29.24 -13.80 22.85
C ILE A 10 30.13 -14.96 22.39
N TYR A 11 31.46 -14.89 22.58
CA TYR A 11 32.38 -15.93 22.08
C TYR A 11 32.04 -17.34 22.58
N PRO A 12 31.91 -17.58 23.91
CA PRO A 12 31.53 -18.90 24.42
C PRO A 12 30.16 -19.36 23.92
N SER A 13 29.19 -18.44 23.82
CA SER A 13 27.83 -18.78 23.36
C SER A 13 27.75 -19.15 21.88
N MET A 14 28.68 -18.65 21.06
CA MET A 14 28.75 -18.94 19.63
C MET A 14 29.53 -20.23 19.35
N GLN A 15 30.50 -20.58 20.20
CA GLN A 15 31.26 -21.83 20.13
C GLN A 15 30.52 -23.00 20.79
N GLY A 16 29.70 -22.73 21.81
CA GLY A 16 28.94 -23.75 22.53
C GLY A 16 27.75 -24.30 21.73
N LEU A 17 27.57 -25.63 21.76
CA LEU A 17 26.48 -26.32 21.06
C LEU A 17 25.24 -26.58 21.93
N VAL A 18 25.33 -26.40 23.26
CA VAL A 18 24.30 -26.84 24.22
C VAL A 18 23.31 -25.73 24.60
N GLU A 19 23.72 -24.47 24.57
CA GLU A 19 22.95 -23.34 25.11
C GLU A 19 22.32 -22.47 24.00
N VAL A 20 21.43 -23.06 23.20
CA VAL A 20 20.82 -22.43 22.01
C VAL A 20 20.23 -21.04 22.28
N HIS A 21 19.54 -20.85 23.41
CA HIS A 21 18.96 -19.56 23.78
C HIS A 21 20.01 -18.46 23.98
N ARG A 22 21.21 -18.80 24.47
CA ARG A 22 22.30 -17.83 24.63
C ARG A 22 22.87 -17.43 23.28
N THR A 23 23.03 -18.37 22.35
CA THR A 23 23.48 -18.08 20.99
C THR A 23 22.54 -17.10 20.28
N THR A 24 21.22 -17.32 20.39
CA THR A 24 20.21 -16.40 19.82
C THR A 24 20.28 -14.99 20.42
N SER A 25 20.44 -14.89 21.74
CA SER A 25 20.61 -13.60 22.44
C SER A 25 21.89 -12.88 22.01
N SER A 26 22.98 -13.63 21.84
CA SER A 26 24.27 -13.12 21.38
C SER A 26 24.22 -12.62 19.94
N LEU A 27 23.56 -13.33 19.02
CA LEU A 27 23.35 -12.89 17.65
C LEU A 27 22.53 -11.59 17.56
N ARG A 28 21.45 -11.48 18.35
CA ARG A 28 20.66 -10.24 18.45
C ARG A 28 21.51 -9.08 18.99
N SER A 29 22.33 -9.34 20.00
CA SER A 29 23.24 -8.35 20.57
C SER A 29 24.29 -7.92 19.53
N LEU A 30 24.88 -8.86 18.80
CA LEU A 30 25.83 -8.60 17.73
C LEU A 30 25.23 -7.77 16.60
N GLN A 31 23.97 -8.02 16.22
CA GLN A 31 23.28 -7.21 15.22
C GLN A 31 23.29 -5.73 15.61
N VAL A 32 22.93 -5.40 16.86
CA VAL A 32 22.88 -4.02 17.36
C VAL A 32 24.28 -3.44 17.59
N LEU A 33 25.22 -4.24 18.10
CA LEU A 33 26.57 -3.79 18.46
C LEU A 33 27.51 -3.68 17.26
N SER A 34 27.25 -4.40 16.16
CA SER A 34 28.11 -4.50 14.97
C SER A 34 28.63 -3.14 14.49
N LYS A 35 27.74 -2.17 14.26
CA LYS A 35 28.09 -0.80 13.83
C LYS A 35 29.07 -0.12 14.79
N ILE A 36 28.87 -0.28 16.10
CA ILE A 36 29.71 0.34 17.12
C ILE A 36 31.06 -0.36 17.16
N MET A 37 31.07 -1.70 17.09
CA MET A 37 32.31 -2.49 17.05
C MET A 37 33.17 -2.15 15.84
N ILE A 38 32.57 -2.04 14.65
CA ILE A 38 33.27 -1.71 13.40
C ILE A 38 33.94 -0.33 13.45
N ARG A 39 33.35 0.61 14.19
CA ARG A 39 33.86 2.00 14.30
C ARG A 39 34.81 2.21 15.48
N THR A 40 34.92 1.26 16.40
CA THR A 40 35.76 1.38 17.59
C THR A 40 37.07 0.65 17.36
N LYS A 41 38.18 1.31 17.69
CA LYS A 41 39.54 0.76 17.61
C LYS A 41 39.67 -0.58 18.35
N GLY A 42 40.39 -1.52 17.76
CA GLY A 42 40.60 -2.91 18.20
C GLY A 42 39.36 -3.81 18.06
N PHE A 43 38.18 -3.31 18.45
CA PHE A 43 36.93 -4.08 18.36
C PHE A 43 36.54 -4.48 16.94
N ARG A 44 36.93 -3.68 15.93
CA ARG A 44 36.72 -3.99 14.52
C ARG A 44 37.46 -5.25 14.05
N CYS A 45 38.58 -5.60 14.68
CA CYS A 45 39.35 -6.80 14.36
C CYS A 45 38.62 -8.12 14.72
N HIS A 46 37.64 -8.07 15.63
CA HIS A 46 36.84 -9.26 15.99
C HIS A 46 35.77 -9.61 14.95
N ILE A 47 35.39 -8.68 14.06
CA ILE A 47 34.22 -8.81 13.20
C ILE A 47 34.33 -9.99 12.24
N THR A 48 35.49 -10.20 11.63
CA THR A 48 35.74 -11.29 10.67
C THR A 48 35.62 -12.67 11.33
N THR A 49 36.18 -12.83 12.53
CA THR A 49 36.01 -14.06 13.33
C THR A 49 34.55 -14.29 13.71
N LEU A 50 33.85 -13.25 14.17
CA LEU A 50 32.44 -13.34 14.57
C LEU A 50 31.51 -13.66 13.39
N LEU A 51 31.83 -13.17 12.18
CA LEU A 51 31.16 -13.58 10.94
C LEU A 51 31.32 -15.08 10.71
N GLY A 52 32.54 -15.61 10.83
CA GLY A 52 32.81 -17.05 10.70
C GLY A 52 32.03 -17.89 11.73
N LEU A 53 32.00 -17.44 12.99
CA LEU A 53 31.25 -18.10 14.07
C LEU A 53 29.74 -18.03 13.89
N ALA A 54 29.21 -17.07 13.12
CA ALA A 54 27.78 -16.97 12.83
C ALA A 54 27.31 -17.92 11.72
N LEU A 55 28.20 -18.43 10.86
CA LEU A 55 27.85 -19.30 9.73
C LEU A 55 27.10 -20.58 10.12
N PRO A 56 27.49 -21.32 11.18
CA PRO A 56 26.73 -22.49 11.63
C PRO A 56 25.32 -22.16 12.15
N GLY A 57 25.02 -20.88 12.38
CA GLY A 57 23.67 -20.44 12.73
C GLY A 57 22.69 -20.42 11.56
N ILE A 58 23.18 -20.50 10.31
CA ILE A 58 22.35 -20.70 9.12
C ILE A 58 22.06 -22.20 8.99
N ASP A 59 20.90 -22.62 9.47
CA ASP A 59 20.47 -24.01 9.58
C ASP A 59 18.96 -24.15 9.34
N ALA A 60 18.57 -25.11 8.50
CA ALA A 60 17.17 -25.40 8.20
C ALA A 60 16.40 -25.94 9.43
N ASN A 61 17.11 -26.50 10.42
CA ASN A 61 16.50 -27.02 11.64
C ASN A 61 16.18 -25.92 12.67
N ASP A 62 16.86 -24.77 12.59
CA ASP A 62 16.65 -23.64 13.49
C ASP A 62 16.50 -22.34 12.70
N LEU A 63 15.27 -22.09 12.26
CA LEU A 63 14.91 -20.93 11.44
C LEU A 63 15.01 -19.61 12.24
N GLU A 64 14.83 -19.64 13.56
CA GLU A 64 15.00 -18.45 14.38
C GLU A 64 16.48 -18.05 14.45
N LYS A 65 17.37 -19.01 14.71
CA LYS A 65 18.82 -18.78 14.71
C LYS A 65 19.32 -18.34 13.33
N SER A 66 18.76 -18.93 12.26
CA SER A 66 19.05 -18.51 10.87
C SER A 66 18.70 -17.05 10.64
N LEU A 67 17.53 -16.60 11.09
CA LEU A 67 17.10 -15.21 10.94
C LEU A 67 18.06 -14.24 11.62
N HIS A 68 18.45 -14.48 12.88
CA HIS A 68 19.36 -13.58 13.59
C HIS A 68 20.79 -13.62 13.04
N SER A 69 21.23 -14.77 12.53
CA SER A 69 22.54 -14.91 11.86
C SER A 69 22.58 -14.10 10.57
N LEU A 70 21.55 -14.22 9.72
CA LEU A 70 21.42 -13.42 8.50
C LEU A 70 21.33 -11.92 8.81
N ALA A 71 20.58 -11.52 9.83
CA ALA A 71 20.43 -10.13 10.22
C ALA A 71 21.74 -9.51 10.76
N PHE A 72 22.55 -10.28 11.49
CA PHE A 72 23.90 -9.87 11.89
C PHE A 72 24.81 -9.69 10.68
N ILE A 73 24.87 -10.68 9.78
CA ILE A 73 25.66 -10.61 8.53
C ILE A 73 25.24 -9.40 7.70
N GLN A 74 23.93 -9.17 7.54
CA GLN A 74 23.38 -8.02 6.84
C GLN A 74 23.89 -6.69 7.44
N SER A 75 23.86 -6.55 8.77
CA SER A 75 24.35 -5.36 9.46
C SER A 75 25.83 -5.12 9.17
N VAL A 76 26.65 -6.18 9.18
CA VAL A 76 28.07 -6.09 8.85
C VAL A 76 28.29 -5.68 7.39
N CYS A 77 27.56 -6.29 6.44
CA CYS A 77 27.68 -5.99 5.00
C CYS A 77 27.34 -4.52 4.66
N TYR A 78 26.49 -3.87 5.45
CA TYR A 78 26.21 -2.44 5.31
C TYR A 78 27.33 -1.52 5.82
N ASN A 79 28.34 -2.02 6.53
CA ASN A 79 29.34 -1.18 7.19
C ASN A 79 30.79 -1.49 6.80
N ILE A 80 31.08 -2.64 6.16
CA ILE A 80 32.45 -3.01 5.78
C ILE A 80 32.54 -3.44 4.31
N PRO A 81 33.68 -3.21 3.64
CA PRO A 81 33.99 -3.80 2.36
C PRO A 81 34.42 -5.27 2.55
N PHE A 82 33.97 -6.13 1.66
CA PHE A 82 34.43 -7.51 1.53
C PHE A 82 35.48 -7.53 0.42
N GLU A 83 36.68 -7.10 0.79
CA GLU A 83 37.84 -6.97 -0.10
C GLU A 83 39.10 -7.38 0.68
N ASP A 84 40.03 -8.04 0.00
CA ASP A 84 41.33 -8.37 0.59
C ASP A 84 42.22 -7.13 0.61
N LEU A 85 42.36 -6.54 1.79
CA LEU A 85 43.10 -5.30 2.00
C LEU A 85 44.62 -5.54 2.18
N THR A 86 45.13 -6.75 1.94
CA THR A 86 46.56 -7.07 1.96
C THR A 86 47.26 -6.84 0.62
N GLN A 87 46.50 -6.61 -0.46
CA GLN A 87 47.08 -6.41 -1.80
C GLN A 87 48.04 -5.21 -1.85
N GLY A 88 49.21 -5.42 -2.46
CA GLY A 88 50.25 -4.40 -2.60
C GLY A 88 51.13 -4.19 -1.36
N ARG A 89 51.04 -5.07 -0.36
CA ARG A 89 51.86 -5.04 0.85
C ARG A 89 52.62 -6.35 1.08
N GLU A 90 53.85 -6.23 1.55
CA GLU A 90 54.70 -7.37 1.93
C GLU A 90 54.73 -7.62 3.45
N ASP A 91 54.26 -6.68 4.26
CA ASP A 91 54.32 -6.69 5.73
C ASP A 91 53.20 -7.50 6.42
N VAL A 92 52.19 -7.92 5.65
CA VAL A 92 51.07 -8.75 6.09
C VAL A 92 50.85 -9.88 5.08
N ASN A 93 51.09 -11.12 5.51
CA ASN A 93 50.90 -12.29 4.64
C ASN A 93 49.91 -13.27 5.29
N GLY A 94 48.73 -13.41 4.68
CA GLY A 94 47.68 -14.32 5.11
C GLY A 94 46.96 -13.92 6.40
N ASN A 95 46.19 -14.87 6.94
CA ASN A 95 45.32 -14.71 8.11
C ASN A 95 45.97 -15.02 9.46
N MET A 96 47.25 -15.43 9.47
CA MET A 96 47.90 -15.95 10.68
C MET A 96 48.00 -14.91 11.81
N LEU A 97 48.31 -13.65 11.47
CA LEU A 97 48.43 -12.57 12.46
C LEU A 97 47.09 -12.31 13.16
N ALA A 98 46.00 -12.22 12.39
CA ALA A 98 44.67 -12.05 12.93
C ALA A 98 44.24 -13.23 13.82
N MET A 99 44.51 -14.46 13.39
CA MET A 99 44.18 -15.67 14.17
C MET A 99 44.94 -15.70 15.50
N GLN A 100 46.25 -15.45 15.49
CA GLN A 100 47.06 -15.41 16.71
C GLN A 100 46.58 -14.33 17.69
N TRP A 101 46.28 -13.13 17.18
CA TRP A 101 45.80 -12.03 18.00
C TRP A 101 44.43 -12.35 18.62
N ILE A 102 43.50 -12.90 17.84
CA ILE A 102 42.18 -13.29 18.36
C ILE A 102 42.30 -14.39 19.42
N THR A 103 43.16 -15.39 19.21
CA THR A 103 43.39 -16.43 20.22
C THR A 103 43.91 -15.85 21.52
N GLY A 104 44.89 -14.94 21.46
CA GLY A 104 45.41 -14.28 22.66
C GLY A 104 44.35 -13.42 23.38
N GLU A 105 43.49 -12.72 22.64
CA GLU A 105 42.39 -11.95 23.25
C GLU A 105 41.33 -12.85 23.88
N LEU A 106 41.07 -14.04 23.32
CA LEU A 106 40.17 -15.03 23.95
C LEU A 106 40.77 -15.59 25.24
N GLU A 107 42.06 -15.93 25.23
CA GLU A 107 42.77 -16.39 26.44
C GLU A 107 42.73 -15.32 27.53
N ARG A 108 43.00 -14.05 27.17
CA ARG A 108 42.85 -12.90 28.08
C ARG A 108 41.43 -12.78 28.64
N MET A 109 40.40 -12.97 27.81
CA MET A 109 39.00 -12.94 28.25
C MET A 109 38.66 -14.04 29.27
N GLU A 110 39.29 -15.21 29.13
CA GLU A 110 39.11 -16.36 30.02
C GLU A 110 39.87 -16.18 31.34
N GLU A 111 41.12 -15.69 31.29
CA GLU A 111 41.97 -15.50 32.46
C GLU A 111 41.48 -14.37 33.38
N GLU A 112 41.16 -13.20 32.82
CA GLU A 112 40.79 -12.01 33.60
C GLU A 112 39.31 -12.04 34.05
N GLY A 113 38.48 -12.88 33.43
CA GLY A 113 37.08 -13.07 33.83
C GLY A 113 36.28 -11.75 33.90
N ALA A 114 35.46 -11.57 34.93
CA ALA A 114 34.61 -10.38 35.05
C ALA A 114 35.38 -9.05 35.21
N ALA A 115 36.71 -9.09 35.42
CA ALA A 115 37.57 -7.92 35.57
C ALA A 115 38.25 -7.50 34.25
N VAL A 116 37.95 -8.15 33.12
CA VAL A 116 38.50 -7.80 31.79
C VAL A 116 38.26 -6.32 31.48
N GLU A 117 39.35 -5.57 31.34
CA GLU A 117 39.37 -4.20 30.83
C GLU A 117 40.11 -4.16 29.49
N MET A 118 39.37 -4.14 28.38
CA MET A 118 39.95 -3.94 27.05
C MET A 118 39.93 -2.46 26.69
N ASN A 119 41.12 -1.85 26.66
CA ASN A 119 41.30 -0.49 26.20
C ASN A 119 42.28 -0.45 25.02
N TYR A 120 41.80 -0.81 23.84
CA TYR A 120 42.63 -0.86 22.64
C TYR A 120 43.19 0.51 22.20
N ASP A 121 42.69 1.62 22.74
CA ASP A 121 43.30 2.93 22.53
C ASP A 121 44.68 3.03 23.19
N THR A 122 44.90 2.30 24.30
CA THR A 122 46.21 2.19 24.98
C THR A 122 46.96 0.92 24.60
N ASP A 123 46.24 -0.19 24.38
CA ASP A 123 46.82 -1.52 24.25
C ASP A 123 47.38 -1.79 22.82
N LEU A 124 46.91 -1.04 21.81
CA LEU A 124 47.30 -1.23 20.40
C LEU A 124 47.74 0.09 19.76
N SER A 125 48.87 0.06 19.03
CA SER A 125 49.21 1.14 18.10
C SER A 125 48.34 1.07 16.85
N ASP A 126 48.13 2.22 16.17
CA ASP A 126 47.33 2.29 14.95
C ASP A 126 47.88 1.38 13.84
N GLU A 127 49.21 1.32 13.70
CA GLU A 127 49.88 0.46 12.72
C GLU A 127 49.67 -1.04 12.99
N VAL A 128 49.74 -1.46 14.26
CA VAL A 128 49.56 -2.88 14.62
C VAL A 128 48.11 -3.29 14.42
N GLU A 129 47.17 -2.46 14.85
CA GLU A 129 45.75 -2.70 14.65
C GLU A 129 45.40 -2.79 13.16
N GLU A 130 45.92 -1.88 12.34
CA GLU A 130 45.72 -1.89 10.89
C GLU A 130 46.23 -3.20 10.26
N ARG A 131 47.42 -3.67 10.65
CA ARG A 131 48.00 -4.93 10.17
C ARG A 131 47.15 -6.14 10.57
N ILE A 132 46.66 -6.19 11.81
CA ILE A 132 45.75 -7.25 12.29
C ILE A 132 44.46 -7.25 11.47
N LEU A 133 43.86 -6.07 11.29
CA LEU A 133 42.61 -5.95 10.55
C LEU A 133 42.78 -6.39 9.09
N ARG A 134 43.84 -5.94 8.40
CA ARG A 134 44.17 -6.37 7.03
C ARG A 134 44.39 -7.87 6.94
N SER A 135 45.17 -8.44 7.86
CA SER A 135 45.37 -9.90 7.93
C SER A 135 44.04 -10.65 8.03
N SER A 136 43.06 -10.09 8.76
CA SER A 136 41.76 -10.73 8.92
C SER A 136 40.90 -10.72 7.63
N THR A 137 41.15 -9.79 6.70
CA THR A 137 40.37 -9.65 5.46
C THR A 137 40.66 -10.74 4.43
N THR A 138 41.80 -11.43 4.52
CA THR A 138 42.13 -12.54 3.59
C THR A 138 41.14 -13.71 3.70
N GLY A 139 40.41 -13.82 4.82
CA GLY A 139 39.40 -14.85 5.05
C GLY A 139 38.06 -14.61 4.35
N PHE A 140 37.84 -13.46 3.70
CA PHE A 140 36.53 -13.15 3.10
C PHE A 140 36.14 -14.07 1.95
N GLY A 141 37.11 -14.56 1.17
CA GLY A 141 36.85 -15.52 0.10
C GLY A 141 36.28 -16.85 0.62
N GLU A 142 36.91 -17.42 1.65
CA GLU A 142 36.43 -18.67 2.28
C GLU A 142 35.09 -18.47 2.99
N PHE A 143 34.91 -17.33 3.66
CA PHE A 143 33.64 -16.96 4.27
C PHE A 143 32.52 -16.92 3.23
N LEU A 144 32.72 -16.24 2.10
CA LEU A 144 31.72 -16.12 1.05
C LEU A 144 31.31 -17.49 0.49
N ILE A 145 32.27 -18.36 0.22
CA ILE A 145 32.01 -19.70 -0.29
C ILE A 145 31.20 -20.52 0.71
N SER A 146 31.58 -20.47 1.99
CA SER A 146 30.91 -21.20 3.06
C SER A 146 29.52 -20.64 3.35
N PHE A 147 29.34 -19.32 3.30
CA PHE A 147 28.04 -18.65 3.41
C PHE A 147 27.09 -19.10 2.31
N LEU A 148 27.52 -19.04 1.03
CA LEU A 148 26.70 -19.47 -0.10
C LEU A 148 26.34 -20.95 0.01
N GLY A 149 27.29 -21.82 0.36
CA GLY A 149 27.02 -23.25 0.57
C GLY A 149 25.95 -23.50 1.63
N ARG A 150 26.06 -22.84 2.79
CA ARG A 150 25.06 -22.93 3.88
C ARG A 150 23.67 -22.45 3.44
N VAL A 151 23.61 -21.34 2.70
CA VAL A 151 22.34 -20.82 2.17
C VAL A 151 21.73 -21.77 1.14
N PHE A 152 22.52 -22.37 0.24
CA PHE A 152 22.04 -23.35 -0.72
C PHE A 152 21.46 -24.58 -0.03
N THR A 153 22.19 -25.12 0.96
CA THR A 153 21.69 -26.21 1.80
C THR A 153 20.42 -25.83 2.55
N LEU A 154 20.32 -24.60 3.08
CA LEU A 154 19.09 -24.10 3.70
C LEU A 154 17.92 -24.14 2.70
N LEU A 155 18.11 -23.59 1.49
CA LEU A 155 17.07 -23.49 0.46
C LEU A 155 16.58 -24.87 -0.03
N GLU A 156 17.48 -25.84 -0.15
CA GLU A 156 17.15 -27.23 -0.52
C GLU A 156 16.28 -27.93 0.53
N ASN A 157 16.49 -27.61 1.82
CA ASN A 157 15.85 -28.27 2.95
C ASN A 157 14.61 -27.53 3.50
N LEU A 158 14.19 -26.42 2.87
CA LEU A 158 12.95 -25.74 3.27
C LEU A 158 11.71 -26.61 2.98
N PRO A 159 10.68 -26.56 3.86
CA PRO A 159 9.46 -27.31 3.64
C PRO A 159 8.66 -26.75 2.45
N ASP A 160 7.79 -27.60 1.89
CA ASP A 160 6.96 -27.26 0.74
C ASP A 160 6.09 -26.01 1.01
N ALA A 161 6.16 -25.02 0.13
CA ALA A 161 5.42 -23.76 0.21
C ALA A 161 3.90 -23.95 0.34
N ALA A 162 3.34 -25.05 -0.18
CA ALA A 162 1.93 -25.38 -0.03
C ALA A 162 1.51 -25.67 1.44
N ARG A 163 2.47 -25.96 2.32
CA ARG A 163 2.27 -26.23 3.75
C ARG A 163 2.60 -25.02 4.64
N VAL A 164 3.18 -23.98 4.07
CA VAL A 164 3.64 -22.78 4.77
C VAL A 164 2.46 -21.82 4.94
N ARG A 165 2.08 -21.55 6.20
CA ARG A 165 1.03 -20.56 6.50
C ARG A 165 1.62 -19.16 6.46
N SER A 166 0.82 -18.17 6.07
CA SER A 166 1.26 -16.77 6.13
C SER A 166 1.69 -16.38 7.55
N GLY A 167 2.89 -15.79 7.67
CA GLY A 167 3.53 -15.41 8.93
C GLY A 167 4.35 -16.51 9.61
N SER A 168 4.64 -17.62 8.93
CA SER A 168 5.46 -18.70 9.50
C SER A 168 6.94 -18.33 9.60
N PRO A 169 7.73 -19.03 10.44
CA PRO A 169 9.17 -18.84 10.53
C PRO A 169 9.91 -19.02 9.20
N GLU A 170 9.46 -19.95 8.35
CA GLU A 170 10.01 -20.19 7.01
C GLU A 170 9.85 -18.97 6.12
N GLU A 171 8.65 -18.38 6.07
CA GLU A 171 8.38 -17.18 5.29
C GLU A 171 9.26 -16.00 5.77
N ASN A 172 9.47 -15.87 7.08
CA ASN A 172 10.32 -14.82 7.64
C ASN A 172 11.79 -14.97 7.22
N VAL A 173 12.34 -16.20 7.24
CA VAL A 173 13.71 -16.46 6.76
C VAL A 173 13.82 -16.17 5.27
N LEU A 174 12.84 -16.64 4.47
CA LEU A 174 12.81 -16.39 3.02
C LEU A 174 12.75 -14.89 2.69
N ASN A 175 12.00 -14.10 3.47
CA ASN A 175 11.94 -12.65 3.32
C ASN A 175 13.22 -11.93 3.78
N THR A 176 14.04 -12.55 4.64
CA THR A 176 15.30 -11.98 5.16
C THR A 176 16.48 -12.20 4.21
N LEU A 177 16.48 -13.30 3.44
CA LEU A 177 17.53 -13.61 2.47
C LEU A 177 17.77 -12.46 1.45
N PRO A 178 16.74 -11.93 0.73
CA PRO A 178 16.93 -10.81 -0.19
C PRO A 178 17.54 -9.56 0.45
N ALA A 179 17.13 -9.27 1.69
CA ALA A 179 17.61 -8.13 2.46
C ALA A 179 19.08 -8.26 2.86
N THR A 180 19.57 -9.49 2.99
CA THR A 180 20.97 -9.83 3.31
C THR A 180 21.85 -9.88 2.06
N PHE A 181 21.38 -10.51 0.98
CA PHE A 181 22.16 -10.68 -0.25
C PHE A 181 22.45 -9.37 -0.97
N THR A 182 21.52 -8.42 -0.97
CA THR A 182 21.73 -7.14 -1.66
C THR A 182 22.94 -6.36 -1.10
N PRO A 183 23.03 -6.07 0.22
CA PRO A 183 24.21 -5.41 0.77
C PRO A 183 25.47 -6.30 0.73
N LEU A 184 25.34 -7.63 0.91
CA LEU A 184 26.49 -8.54 0.80
C LEU A 184 27.14 -8.46 -0.58
N LEU A 185 26.36 -8.62 -1.64
CA LEU A 185 26.88 -8.60 -3.01
C LEU A 185 27.43 -7.22 -3.37
N ALA A 186 26.82 -6.15 -2.85
CA ALA A 186 27.27 -4.77 -3.07
C ALA A 186 28.55 -4.40 -2.31
N SER A 187 28.93 -5.14 -1.27
CA SER A 187 30.17 -4.94 -0.54
C SER A 187 31.35 -5.76 -1.07
N LEU A 188 31.13 -6.70 -2.00
CA LEU A 188 32.19 -7.56 -2.56
C LEU A 188 33.14 -6.79 -3.49
N SER A 189 34.42 -7.14 -3.46
CA SER A 189 35.37 -6.78 -4.52
C SER A 189 34.97 -7.40 -5.87
N PRO A 190 35.45 -6.87 -7.01
CA PRO A 190 35.15 -7.41 -8.34
C PRO A 190 35.47 -8.91 -8.47
N GLU A 191 36.55 -9.39 -7.85
CA GLU A 191 36.98 -10.79 -7.87
C GLU A 191 36.03 -11.68 -7.05
N LEU A 192 35.67 -11.24 -5.84
CA LEU A 192 34.75 -11.99 -4.98
C LEU A 192 33.33 -12.00 -5.55
N TYR A 193 32.92 -10.92 -6.21
CA TYR A 193 31.66 -10.88 -6.95
C TYR A 193 31.64 -11.93 -8.07
N ASP A 194 32.73 -12.12 -8.81
CA ASP A 194 32.80 -13.14 -9.87
C ASP A 194 32.70 -14.56 -9.31
N VAL A 195 33.28 -14.81 -8.13
CA VAL A 195 33.11 -16.09 -7.41
C VAL A 195 31.65 -16.32 -7.02
N ALA A 196 30.99 -15.31 -6.45
CA ALA A 196 29.57 -15.38 -6.09
C ALA A 196 28.68 -15.60 -7.31
N LEU A 197 28.92 -14.85 -8.39
CA LEU A 197 28.17 -14.96 -9.65
C LEU A 197 28.28 -16.38 -10.22
N HIS A 198 29.48 -16.95 -10.29
CA HIS A 198 29.68 -18.31 -10.79
C HIS A 198 28.88 -19.33 -9.98
N LYS A 199 29.06 -19.34 -8.65
CA LYS A 199 28.40 -20.29 -7.76
C LYS A 199 26.87 -20.21 -7.80
N ILE A 200 26.32 -19.00 -7.85
CA ILE A 200 24.87 -18.81 -7.91
C ILE A 200 24.32 -19.21 -9.28
N VAL A 201 25.03 -18.90 -10.37
CA VAL A 201 24.62 -19.31 -11.73
C VAL A 201 24.62 -20.84 -11.84
N ASP A 202 25.66 -21.52 -11.33
CA ASP A 202 25.74 -22.98 -11.37
C ASP A 202 24.61 -23.62 -10.54
N PHE A 203 24.37 -23.10 -9.34
CA PHE A 203 23.27 -23.56 -8.49
C PHE A 203 21.91 -23.46 -9.20
N VAL A 204 21.62 -22.32 -9.84
CA VAL A 204 20.37 -22.09 -10.59
C VAL A 204 20.25 -23.01 -11.81
N ALA A 205 21.36 -23.36 -12.45
CA ALA A 205 21.39 -24.22 -13.62
C ALA A 205 21.18 -25.70 -13.29
N GLU A 206 21.73 -26.15 -12.16
CA GLU A 206 21.73 -27.56 -11.75
C GLU A 206 20.53 -27.97 -10.89
N HIS A 207 19.89 -27.01 -10.20
CA HIS A 207 18.85 -27.28 -9.21
C HIS A 207 17.52 -26.63 -9.59
N VAL A 208 16.43 -27.39 -9.48
CA VAL A 208 15.04 -26.90 -9.62
C VAL A 208 14.31 -27.08 -8.30
N ILE A 209 14.33 -26.03 -7.47
CA ILE A 209 13.81 -26.08 -6.09
C ILE A 209 12.53 -25.24 -6.01
N HIS A 210 11.42 -25.81 -6.46
CA HIS A 210 10.15 -25.06 -6.62
C HIS A 210 9.71 -24.33 -5.34
N GLN A 211 9.92 -24.93 -4.17
CA GLN A 211 9.58 -24.33 -2.86
C GLN A 211 10.39 -23.07 -2.53
N ALA A 212 11.62 -22.96 -3.02
CA ALA A 212 12.53 -21.85 -2.77
C ALA A 212 12.61 -20.85 -3.95
N ARG A 213 11.72 -21.00 -4.95
CA ARG A 213 11.71 -20.23 -6.20
C ARG A 213 11.83 -18.73 -5.98
N ASP A 214 10.98 -18.17 -5.13
CA ASP A 214 10.94 -16.71 -4.97
C ASP A 214 12.22 -16.18 -4.32
N ALA A 215 12.76 -16.88 -3.33
CA ALA A 215 14.00 -16.52 -2.66
C ALA A 215 15.21 -16.57 -3.60
N VAL A 216 15.34 -17.63 -4.40
CA VAL A 216 16.43 -17.73 -5.38
C VAL A 216 16.28 -16.69 -6.50
N ALA A 217 15.05 -16.38 -6.91
CA ALA A 217 14.79 -15.32 -7.88
C ALA A 217 15.21 -13.95 -7.35
N PHE A 218 14.99 -13.65 -6.07
CA PHE A 218 15.51 -12.44 -5.43
C PHE A 218 17.04 -12.42 -5.32
N ILE A 219 17.69 -13.56 -5.04
CA ILE A 219 19.16 -13.66 -5.05
C ILE A 219 19.71 -13.33 -6.45
N CYS A 220 19.09 -13.87 -7.50
CA CYS A 220 19.43 -13.54 -8.88
C CYS A 220 19.22 -12.05 -9.19
N ASN A 221 18.13 -11.45 -8.70
CA ASN A 221 17.89 -10.01 -8.83
C ASN A 221 18.97 -9.17 -8.13
N ALA A 222 19.41 -9.58 -6.93
CA ALA A 222 20.45 -8.88 -6.21
C ALA A 222 21.77 -8.87 -6.99
N LEU A 223 22.16 -10.00 -7.60
CA LEU A 223 23.31 -10.06 -8.51
C LEU A 223 23.17 -9.06 -9.66
N CYS A 224 22.03 -9.09 -10.36
CA CYS A 224 21.79 -8.24 -11.52
C CYS A 224 21.72 -6.75 -11.14
N LYS A 225 21.25 -6.40 -9.95
CA LYS A 225 21.22 -5.01 -9.46
C LYS A 225 22.59 -4.45 -9.12
N VAL A 226 23.48 -5.29 -8.59
CA VAL A 226 24.84 -4.88 -8.20
C VAL A 226 25.73 -4.73 -9.43
N ASN A 227 25.73 -5.74 -10.33
CA ASN A 227 26.48 -5.67 -11.58
C ASN A 227 25.64 -6.24 -12.74
N PRO A 228 24.81 -5.41 -13.39
CA PRO A 228 23.91 -5.86 -14.44
C PRO A 228 24.64 -6.40 -15.66
N GLU A 229 25.78 -5.81 -16.04
CA GLU A 229 26.53 -6.22 -17.24
C GLU A 229 27.02 -7.66 -17.13
N LYS A 230 27.72 -8.00 -16.03
CA LYS A 230 28.25 -9.35 -15.82
C LYS A 230 27.14 -10.39 -15.62
N ALA A 231 26.14 -10.06 -14.79
CA ALA A 231 25.09 -11.00 -14.42
C ALA A 231 24.15 -11.32 -15.60
N LEU A 232 23.66 -10.32 -16.33
CA LEU A 232 22.75 -10.54 -17.45
C LEU A 232 23.39 -11.35 -18.58
N LYS A 233 24.69 -11.13 -18.83
CA LYS A 233 25.48 -11.89 -19.82
C LYS A 233 25.49 -13.39 -19.54
N ARG A 234 25.44 -13.79 -18.27
CA ARG A 234 25.38 -15.20 -17.85
C ARG A 234 23.95 -15.71 -17.78
N PHE A 235 23.04 -14.97 -17.16
CA PHE A 235 21.69 -15.45 -16.88
C PHE A 235 20.79 -15.49 -18.12
N ILE A 236 20.79 -14.46 -18.98
CA ILE A 236 19.83 -14.39 -20.10
C ILE A 236 19.98 -15.58 -21.06
N PRO A 237 21.17 -15.89 -21.60
CA PRO A 237 21.31 -17.02 -22.52
C PRO A 237 20.98 -18.35 -21.85
N LEU A 238 21.39 -18.52 -20.58
CA LEU A 238 21.15 -19.74 -19.81
C LEU A 238 19.65 -19.98 -19.60
N LEU A 239 18.94 -18.99 -19.07
CA LEU A 239 17.52 -19.11 -18.74
C LEU A 239 16.66 -19.24 -19.99
N ILE A 240 16.96 -18.50 -21.07
CA ILE A 240 16.24 -18.64 -22.34
C ILE A 240 16.39 -20.05 -22.90
N ARG A 241 17.60 -20.62 -22.86
CA ARG A 241 17.83 -22.00 -23.30
C ARG A 241 17.03 -22.99 -22.44
N SER A 242 17.13 -22.89 -21.11
CA SER A 242 16.39 -23.77 -20.20
C SER A 242 14.88 -23.67 -20.38
N ILE A 243 14.33 -22.46 -20.56
CA ILE A 243 12.89 -22.25 -20.85
C ILE A 243 12.48 -22.97 -22.14
N ARG A 244 13.29 -22.89 -23.19
CA ARG A 244 12.99 -23.58 -24.46
C ARG A 244 13.04 -25.09 -24.29
N THR A 245 14.04 -25.64 -23.60
CA THR A 245 14.14 -27.07 -23.29
C THR A 245 12.92 -27.55 -22.50
N GLU A 246 12.49 -26.81 -21.47
CA GLU A 246 11.28 -27.19 -20.70
C GLU A 246 10.01 -27.22 -21.57
N ILE A 247 9.87 -26.32 -22.54
CA ILE A 247 8.68 -26.23 -23.40
C ILE A 247 8.73 -27.27 -24.54
N ASP A 248 9.83 -27.33 -25.29
CA ASP A 248 9.92 -28.14 -26.51
C ASP A 248 10.27 -29.61 -26.23
N GLU A 249 11.10 -29.90 -25.22
CA GLU A 249 11.57 -31.26 -24.92
C GLU A 249 10.77 -31.91 -23.78
N ASN A 250 10.49 -31.17 -22.68
CA ASN A 250 9.78 -31.71 -21.52
C ASN A 250 8.25 -31.55 -21.60
N GLY A 251 7.75 -30.81 -22.60
CA GLY A 251 6.31 -30.58 -22.80
C GLY A 251 5.64 -29.80 -21.66
N ALA A 252 6.39 -28.94 -20.95
CA ALA A 252 5.85 -28.06 -19.92
C ALA A 252 4.81 -27.08 -20.51
N ALA A 253 3.79 -26.75 -19.72
CA ALA A 253 2.67 -25.88 -20.11
C ALA A 253 1.92 -26.31 -21.38
N SER A 254 1.96 -27.60 -21.74
CA SER A 254 1.29 -28.13 -22.94
C SER A 254 -0.22 -28.36 -22.78
N THR A 255 -0.69 -28.58 -21.55
CA THR A 255 -2.13 -28.79 -21.26
C THR A 255 -2.64 -27.86 -20.18
N ARG A 256 -3.98 -27.78 -20.09
CA ARG A 256 -4.72 -27.08 -19.04
C ARG A 256 -4.32 -27.56 -17.63
N THR A 257 -4.40 -26.64 -16.66
CA THR A 257 -4.33 -26.95 -15.22
C THR A 257 -5.74 -26.85 -14.63
N THR A 258 -6.24 -27.91 -14.00
CA THR A 258 -7.59 -27.97 -13.41
C THR A 258 -7.67 -27.51 -11.95
N GLY A 259 -6.52 -27.22 -11.32
CA GLY A 259 -6.40 -26.77 -9.93
C GLY A 259 -5.62 -25.45 -9.78
N SER A 260 -5.34 -25.05 -8.53
CA SER A 260 -4.59 -23.84 -8.19
C SER A 260 -3.07 -24.00 -8.22
N ASP A 261 -2.58 -25.25 -8.29
CA ASP A 261 -1.18 -25.57 -8.05
C ASP A 261 -0.43 -25.85 -9.35
N VAL A 262 0.84 -25.44 -9.40
CA VAL A 262 1.72 -25.70 -10.53
C VAL A 262 1.97 -27.21 -10.63
N LEU A 263 1.67 -27.78 -11.81
CA LEU A 263 1.87 -29.20 -12.06
C LEU A 263 3.36 -29.57 -11.93
N PRO A 264 3.71 -30.77 -11.44
CA PRO A 264 5.10 -31.18 -11.29
C PRO A 264 5.97 -30.99 -12.55
N ARG A 265 5.43 -31.31 -13.74
CA ARG A 265 6.12 -31.09 -15.03
C ARG A 265 6.33 -29.61 -15.39
N ASP A 266 5.54 -28.70 -14.84
CA ASP A 266 5.60 -27.27 -15.13
C ASP A 266 6.52 -26.54 -14.14
N ARG A 267 7.00 -27.22 -13.08
CA ARG A 267 7.84 -26.63 -12.03
C ARG A 267 9.17 -26.12 -12.57
N GLY A 268 9.81 -26.85 -13.48
CA GLY A 268 11.05 -26.44 -14.15
C GLY A 268 10.86 -25.18 -14.99
N LEU A 269 9.77 -25.12 -15.78
CA LEU A 269 9.44 -23.92 -16.54
C LEU A 269 9.18 -22.71 -15.63
N VAL A 270 8.33 -22.86 -14.60
CA VAL A 270 8.00 -21.78 -13.67
C VAL A 270 9.24 -21.31 -12.89
N TRP A 271 10.15 -22.22 -12.53
CA TRP A 271 11.44 -21.88 -11.95
C TRP A 271 12.24 -20.94 -12.85
N ASN A 272 12.52 -21.36 -14.08
CA ASN A 272 13.34 -20.59 -15.02
C ASN A 272 12.69 -19.24 -15.40
N VAL A 273 11.37 -19.20 -15.60
CA VAL A 273 10.63 -17.96 -15.90
C VAL A 273 10.67 -17.00 -14.73
N SER A 274 10.53 -17.47 -13.49
CA SER A 274 10.64 -16.61 -12.31
C SER A 274 12.05 -16.05 -12.12
N MET A 275 13.10 -16.83 -12.38
CA MET A 275 14.47 -16.31 -12.38
C MET A 275 14.64 -15.22 -13.43
N LEU A 276 14.21 -15.48 -14.68
CA LEU A 276 14.34 -14.50 -15.77
C LEU A 276 13.57 -13.22 -15.45
N SER A 277 12.35 -13.36 -14.93
CA SER A 277 11.50 -12.26 -14.46
C SER A 277 12.19 -11.36 -13.45
N MET A 278 12.90 -11.95 -12.49
CA MET A 278 13.61 -11.19 -11.47
C MET A 278 14.99 -10.70 -11.94
N CYS A 279 15.64 -11.34 -12.90
CA CYS A 279 16.90 -10.87 -13.47
C CYS A 279 16.74 -9.55 -14.25
N VAL A 280 15.56 -9.28 -14.83
CA VAL A 280 15.34 -8.10 -15.69
C VAL A 280 14.75 -6.89 -14.98
N VAL A 281 14.38 -6.99 -13.70
CA VAL A 281 13.63 -5.92 -12.99
C VAL A 281 14.51 -4.97 -12.18
N HIS A 282 14.37 -3.67 -12.42
CA HIS A 282 15.11 -2.59 -11.75
C HIS A 282 16.65 -2.73 -11.80
N VAL A 283 17.16 -3.21 -12.94
CA VAL A 283 18.59 -3.40 -13.22
C VAL A 283 19.15 -2.28 -14.12
N GLY A 284 18.26 -1.47 -14.71
CA GLY A 284 18.60 -0.31 -15.53
C GLY A 284 18.77 -0.63 -17.02
N SER A 285 19.54 0.21 -17.71
CA SER A 285 19.60 0.26 -19.18
C SER A 285 20.35 -0.90 -19.85
N GLU A 286 21.10 -1.69 -19.09
CA GLU A 286 21.82 -2.87 -19.61
C GLU A 286 20.90 -3.91 -20.26
N VAL A 287 19.63 -3.94 -19.87
CA VAL A 287 18.60 -4.82 -20.46
C VAL A 287 18.40 -4.55 -21.95
N LEU A 288 18.67 -3.33 -22.44
CA LEU A 288 18.54 -2.99 -23.86
C LEU A 288 19.43 -3.84 -24.76
N LYS A 289 20.60 -4.29 -24.27
CA LYS A 289 21.52 -5.13 -25.04
C LYS A 289 20.89 -6.47 -25.47
N TYR A 290 19.84 -6.90 -24.78
CA TYR A 290 19.16 -8.19 -24.97
C TYR A 290 17.71 -8.02 -25.46
N LYS A 291 17.38 -6.87 -26.05
CA LYS A 291 16.02 -6.53 -26.50
C LYS A 291 15.40 -7.64 -27.36
N GLN A 292 16.13 -8.14 -28.35
CA GLN A 292 15.61 -9.10 -29.33
C GLN A 292 15.32 -10.46 -28.68
N GLU A 293 16.22 -10.93 -27.81
CA GLU A 293 16.09 -12.17 -27.07
C GLU A 293 14.90 -12.12 -26.12
N LEU A 294 14.72 -11.00 -25.42
CA LEU A 294 13.64 -10.81 -24.43
C LEU A 294 12.26 -10.69 -25.08
N ILE A 295 12.12 -9.94 -26.19
CA ILE A 295 10.87 -9.91 -26.98
C ILE A 295 10.59 -11.30 -27.55
N GLY A 296 11.61 -11.93 -28.14
CA GLY A 296 11.48 -13.23 -28.80
C GLY A 296 11.00 -14.31 -27.83
N ILE A 297 11.55 -14.37 -26.61
CA ILE A 297 11.13 -15.34 -25.60
C ILE A 297 9.74 -15.02 -25.04
N ALA A 298 9.39 -13.75 -24.84
CA ALA A 298 8.05 -13.34 -24.41
C ALA A 298 6.96 -13.83 -25.38
N LEU A 299 7.15 -13.57 -26.68
CA LEU A 299 6.22 -13.99 -27.73
C LEU A 299 6.15 -15.51 -27.86
N TYR A 300 7.30 -16.18 -27.81
CA TYR A 300 7.38 -17.63 -27.88
C TYR A 300 6.60 -18.30 -26.73
N MET A 301 6.82 -17.86 -25.48
CA MET A 301 6.13 -18.38 -24.31
C MET A 301 4.61 -18.13 -24.37
N GLN A 302 4.19 -16.91 -24.74
CA GLN A 302 2.76 -16.59 -24.89
C GLN A 302 2.07 -17.45 -25.96
N LYS A 303 2.77 -17.81 -27.04
CA LYS A 303 2.21 -18.64 -28.11
C LYS A 303 2.10 -20.12 -27.72
N LYS A 304 3.08 -20.65 -26.98
CA LYS A 304 3.22 -22.10 -26.74
C LYS A 304 2.59 -22.57 -25.43
N CYS A 305 2.61 -21.73 -24.39
CA CYS A 305 2.25 -22.14 -23.04
C CYS A 305 0.75 -21.98 -22.76
N LYS A 306 0.20 -22.90 -21.97
CA LYS A 306 -1.15 -22.92 -21.42
C LYS A 306 -1.12 -23.14 -19.91
N GLY A 307 -2.25 -22.92 -19.24
CA GLY A 307 -2.39 -23.16 -17.80
C GLY A 307 -1.69 -22.10 -16.93
N ILE A 308 -1.42 -22.46 -15.68
CA ILE A 308 -0.85 -21.55 -14.65
C ILE A 308 0.48 -20.88 -15.05
N PRO A 309 1.41 -21.54 -15.77
CA PRO A 309 2.66 -20.89 -16.19
C PRO A 309 2.49 -19.57 -16.95
N THR A 310 1.34 -19.35 -17.61
CA THR A 310 1.05 -18.09 -18.34
C THR A 310 0.97 -16.87 -17.42
N ILE A 311 0.64 -17.06 -16.14
CA ILE A 311 0.67 -16.00 -15.12
C ILE A 311 2.11 -15.56 -14.86
N HIS A 312 3.04 -16.51 -14.74
CA HIS A 312 4.47 -16.22 -14.54
C HIS A 312 5.10 -15.55 -15.77
N ILE A 313 4.68 -15.95 -16.97
CA ILE A 313 5.09 -15.30 -18.22
C ILE A 313 4.59 -13.85 -18.26
N SER A 314 3.34 -13.62 -17.87
CA SER A 314 2.77 -12.27 -17.80
C SER A 314 3.49 -11.41 -16.74
N ASN A 315 3.91 -12.00 -15.61
CA ASN A 315 4.74 -11.33 -14.61
C ASN A 315 6.14 -10.99 -15.14
N PHE A 316 6.76 -11.85 -15.95
CA PHE A 316 8.03 -11.52 -16.62
C PHE A 316 7.91 -10.28 -17.51
N ILE A 317 6.85 -10.22 -18.33
CA ILE A 317 6.59 -9.06 -19.20
C ILE A 317 6.35 -7.80 -18.35
N HIS A 318 5.57 -7.92 -17.28
CA HIS A 318 5.33 -6.83 -16.33
C HIS A 318 6.62 -6.30 -15.70
N HIS A 319 7.49 -7.18 -15.19
CA HIS A 319 8.79 -6.80 -14.62
C HIS A 319 9.73 -6.17 -15.64
N LEU A 320 9.74 -6.66 -16.87
CA LEU A 320 10.50 -6.05 -17.96
C LEU A 320 10.00 -4.63 -18.25
N LEU A 321 8.68 -4.43 -18.31
CA LEU A 321 8.08 -3.09 -18.47
C LEU A 321 8.43 -2.17 -17.29
N LEU A 322 8.40 -2.66 -16.04
CA LEU A 322 8.80 -1.87 -14.88
C LEU A 322 10.26 -1.40 -14.99
N ASN A 323 11.18 -2.26 -15.43
CA ASN A 323 12.57 -1.86 -15.63
C ASN A 323 12.71 -0.75 -16.67
N LEU A 324 12.00 -0.87 -17.79
CA LEU A 324 12.10 0.07 -18.91
C LEU A 324 11.40 1.41 -18.66
N THR A 325 10.50 1.49 -17.68
CA THR A 325 9.60 2.65 -17.51
C THR A 325 9.74 3.36 -16.17
N VAL A 326 10.26 2.70 -15.13
CA VAL A 326 10.32 3.27 -13.79
C VAL A 326 11.66 3.96 -13.55
N THR A 327 11.59 5.19 -13.05
CA THR A 327 12.75 5.88 -12.48
C THR A 327 13.06 5.32 -11.10
N CYS A 328 14.26 4.79 -10.89
CA CYS A 328 14.67 4.23 -9.61
C CYS A 328 16.16 4.43 -9.35
N THR A 329 16.57 4.29 -8.08
CA THR A 329 18.00 4.26 -7.73
C THR A 329 18.60 2.92 -8.12
N VAL A 330 19.68 2.93 -8.90
CA VAL A 330 20.49 1.73 -9.24
C VAL A 330 21.81 1.69 -8.49
N ASP A 331 21.96 2.59 -7.52
CA ASP A 331 23.15 2.77 -6.72
C ASP A 331 23.09 1.91 -5.44
N HIS A 332 23.88 0.85 -5.43
CA HIS A 332 23.98 -0.06 -4.29
C HIS A 332 25.34 0.04 -3.58
N ALA A 333 26.25 0.87 -4.08
CA ALA A 333 27.62 0.93 -3.61
C ALA A 333 27.72 1.44 -2.17
N LEU A 334 28.65 0.86 -1.40
CA LEU A 334 28.85 1.21 0.00
C LEU A 334 29.53 2.59 0.19
N TYR A 335 30.33 3.00 -0.79
CA TYR A 335 31.14 4.21 -0.76
C TYR A 335 30.89 5.11 -1.98
N GLU A 336 31.30 6.37 -1.87
CA GLU A 336 31.23 7.33 -2.98
C GLU A 336 32.17 6.91 -4.12
N PRO A 337 31.84 7.21 -5.39
CA PRO A 337 32.65 6.83 -6.55
C PRO A 337 34.13 7.27 -6.43
N SER A 338 34.37 8.48 -5.94
CA SER A 338 35.73 9.02 -5.74
C SER A 338 36.57 8.25 -4.71
N ILE A 339 35.93 7.54 -3.78
CA ILE A 339 36.62 6.68 -2.81
C ILE A 339 36.99 5.37 -3.49
N ILE A 340 36.06 4.78 -4.24
CA ILE A 340 36.27 3.53 -4.97
C ILE A 340 37.41 3.68 -5.98
N GLU A 341 37.45 4.80 -6.71
CA GLU A 341 38.52 5.10 -7.69
C GLU A 341 39.92 5.22 -7.05
N ARG A 342 40.01 5.65 -5.79
CA ARG A 342 41.28 5.75 -5.05
C ARG A 342 41.73 4.43 -4.44
N GLY A 343 40.88 3.42 -4.44
CA GLY A 343 41.08 2.15 -3.75
C GLY A 343 40.58 2.19 -2.30
N ILE A 344 39.93 1.11 -1.90
CA ILE A 344 39.37 0.95 -0.55
C ILE A 344 40.51 0.61 0.44
N GLN A 345 40.46 1.24 1.61
CA GLN A 345 41.43 1.09 2.69
C GLN A 345 40.71 0.85 4.02
N VAL A 346 41.49 0.74 5.09
CA VAL A 346 40.98 0.39 6.43
C VAL A 346 40.08 1.49 7.02
N GLU A 347 40.24 2.75 6.61
CA GLU A 347 39.45 3.88 7.09
C GLU A 347 37.99 3.83 6.59
N GLN A 348 37.72 3.06 5.54
CA GLN A 348 36.37 2.88 5.01
C GLN A 348 35.48 1.99 5.90
N TRP A 349 36.07 1.24 6.84
CA TRP A 349 35.30 0.44 7.79
C TRP A 349 34.46 1.34 8.71
N GLY A 350 33.13 1.19 8.62
CA GLY A 350 32.18 1.96 9.42
C GLY A 350 32.13 3.46 9.09
N GLN A 351 32.67 3.89 7.94
CA GLN A 351 32.73 5.29 7.54
C GLN A 351 31.35 5.98 7.63
N ARG A 352 31.34 7.20 8.18
CA ARG A 352 30.14 8.05 8.20
C ARG A 352 30.05 8.84 6.91
N GLN A 353 28.86 8.84 6.31
CA GLN A 353 28.57 9.63 5.12
C GLN A 353 27.81 10.89 5.50
N ASP A 354 28.16 12.03 4.91
CA ASP A 354 27.33 13.24 5.01
C ASP A 354 26.14 13.12 4.05
N PRO A 355 24.89 13.13 4.54
CA PRO A 355 23.71 13.10 3.67
C PRO A 355 23.62 14.27 2.67
N LYS A 356 24.40 15.34 2.84
CA LYS A 356 24.46 16.49 1.91
C LYS A 356 25.39 16.28 0.72
N GLU A 357 26.36 15.37 0.82
CA GLU A 357 27.41 15.16 -0.19
C GLU A 357 27.23 13.86 -0.99
N LEU A 358 26.03 13.28 -0.96
CA LEU A 358 25.73 12.01 -1.62
C LEU A 358 25.63 12.16 -3.14
N THR A 359 26.50 11.46 -3.87
CA THR A 359 26.35 11.29 -5.33
C THR A 359 25.45 10.09 -5.59
N ILE A 360 24.22 10.28 -6.06
CA ILE A 360 23.26 9.17 -6.26
C ILE A 360 23.15 8.82 -7.74
N LYS A 361 23.43 7.56 -8.09
CA LYS A 361 23.17 7.04 -9.45
C LYS A 361 21.69 6.66 -9.63
N TRP A 362 21.00 7.44 -10.44
CA TRP A 362 19.61 7.18 -10.84
C TRP A 362 19.55 6.50 -12.21
N HIS A 363 18.65 5.53 -12.33
CA HIS A 363 18.15 5.08 -13.61
C HIS A 363 16.94 5.95 -13.99
N VAL A 364 17.09 6.70 -15.08
CA VAL A 364 16.02 7.47 -15.70
C VAL A 364 15.80 6.87 -17.09
N PRO A 365 14.59 6.37 -17.42
CA PRO A 365 14.30 5.76 -18.70
C PRO A 365 14.71 6.64 -19.89
N GLN A 366 15.52 6.07 -20.77
CA GLN A 366 15.96 6.72 -22.01
C GLN A 366 14.99 6.44 -23.16
N ARG A 367 15.09 7.22 -24.25
CA ARG A 367 14.21 7.09 -25.41
C ARG A 367 14.15 5.66 -25.97
N GLY A 368 15.29 4.98 -26.11
CA GLY A 368 15.34 3.60 -26.62
C GLY A 368 14.65 2.58 -25.69
N GLU A 369 14.67 2.82 -24.38
CA GLU A 369 13.96 1.98 -23.39
C GLU A 369 12.45 2.19 -23.47
N ILE A 370 12.02 3.44 -23.65
CA ILE A 370 10.62 3.79 -23.79
C ILE A 370 10.06 3.22 -25.09
N GLU A 371 10.79 3.34 -26.20
CA GLU A 371 10.40 2.73 -27.49
C GLU A 371 10.27 1.21 -27.37
N PHE A 372 11.21 0.56 -26.68
CA PHE A 372 11.11 -0.87 -26.39
C PHE A 372 9.89 -1.19 -25.52
N ALA A 373 9.64 -0.44 -24.45
CA ALA A 373 8.46 -0.64 -23.59
C ALA A 373 7.15 -0.50 -24.38
N VAL A 374 7.05 0.52 -25.24
CA VAL A 374 5.87 0.77 -26.08
C VAL A 374 5.69 -0.34 -27.12
N GLU A 375 6.76 -0.80 -27.75
CA GLU A 375 6.75 -1.92 -28.70
C GLU A 375 6.24 -3.20 -28.03
N LEU A 376 6.81 -3.55 -26.87
CA LEU A 376 6.43 -4.72 -26.09
C LEU A 376 4.98 -4.63 -25.63
N PHE A 377 4.58 -3.49 -25.06
CA PHE A 377 3.20 -3.27 -24.61
C PHE A 377 2.20 -3.33 -25.77
N THR A 378 2.52 -2.72 -26.92
CA THR A 378 1.67 -2.76 -28.11
C THR A 378 1.50 -4.20 -28.58
N SER A 379 2.60 -4.93 -28.79
CA SER A 379 2.55 -6.29 -29.32
C SER A 379 1.75 -7.24 -28.43
N GLN A 380 1.90 -7.14 -27.10
CA GLN A 380 1.18 -7.99 -26.15
C GLN A 380 -0.28 -7.58 -26.01
N SER A 381 -0.57 -6.28 -25.98
CA SER A 381 -1.94 -5.76 -25.85
C SER A 381 -2.77 -6.08 -27.09
N GLU A 382 -2.27 -5.81 -28.29
CA GLU A 382 -3.02 -6.06 -29.53
C GLU A 382 -3.39 -7.54 -29.68
N ASN A 383 -2.44 -8.43 -29.39
CA ASN A 383 -2.70 -9.87 -29.43
C ASN A 383 -3.81 -10.28 -28.45
N ALA A 384 -3.76 -9.79 -27.20
CA ALA A 384 -4.78 -10.10 -26.20
C ALA A 384 -6.14 -9.49 -26.55
N LEU A 385 -6.18 -8.28 -27.11
CA LEU A 385 -7.41 -7.62 -27.55
C LEU A 385 -8.06 -8.37 -28.71
N GLU A 386 -7.28 -8.81 -29.69
CA GLU A 386 -7.79 -9.61 -30.81
C GLU A 386 -8.35 -10.95 -30.32
N GLN A 387 -7.62 -11.64 -29.43
CA GLN A 387 -8.08 -12.90 -28.85
C GLN A 387 -9.38 -12.75 -28.05
N LEU A 388 -9.47 -11.77 -27.15
CA LEU A 388 -10.67 -11.53 -26.35
C LEU A 388 -11.88 -11.17 -27.24
N THR A 389 -11.67 -10.33 -28.25
CA THR A 389 -12.71 -9.97 -29.21
C THR A 389 -13.23 -11.20 -29.97
N ASN A 390 -12.31 -12.08 -30.40
CA ASN A 390 -12.67 -13.33 -31.06
C ASN A 390 -13.43 -14.30 -30.13
N LEU A 391 -13.02 -14.39 -28.85
CA LEU A 391 -13.65 -15.26 -27.85
C LEU A 391 -15.07 -14.81 -27.47
N THR A 392 -15.35 -13.51 -27.48
CA THR A 392 -16.69 -12.95 -27.21
C THR A 392 -17.58 -12.83 -28.44
N SER A 393 -17.02 -12.94 -29.66
CA SER A 393 -17.79 -12.95 -30.92
C SER A 393 -18.67 -14.20 -31.09
N GLU A 394 -19.78 -14.14 -31.83
CA GLU A 394 -20.68 -15.30 -32.01
C GLU A 394 -19.99 -16.55 -32.61
N ASN A 395 -18.91 -16.36 -33.38
CA ASN A 395 -18.17 -17.42 -34.08
C ASN A 395 -16.88 -17.85 -33.36
N SER A 396 -16.89 -17.96 -32.03
CA SER A 396 -15.73 -18.43 -31.27
C SER A 396 -15.28 -19.83 -31.72
N ARG A 397 -13.99 -19.98 -32.03
CA ARG A 397 -13.38 -21.29 -32.38
C ARG A 397 -13.36 -22.27 -31.21
N ILE A 398 -13.35 -21.75 -29.97
CA ILE A 398 -13.39 -22.55 -28.74
C ILE A 398 -14.84 -22.67 -28.31
N LYS A 399 -15.30 -23.92 -28.13
CA LYS A 399 -16.65 -24.21 -27.64
C LYS A 399 -16.81 -23.67 -26.22
N ARG A 400 -17.96 -23.03 -25.98
CA ARG A 400 -18.31 -22.37 -24.72
C ARG A 400 -18.97 -23.32 -23.73
N ASP A 401 -19.69 -24.31 -24.25
CA ASP A 401 -20.54 -25.28 -23.56
C ASP A 401 -19.82 -26.60 -23.24
N GLY A 402 -18.50 -26.65 -23.41
CA GLY A 402 -17.72 -27.86 -23.17
C GLY A 402 -17.44 -28.10 -21.67
N SER A 403 -17.37 -29.38 -21.28
CA SER A 403 -16.92 -29.81 -19.95
C SER A 403 -15.48 -29.38 -19.59
N GLY A 404 -14.70 -28.93 -20.58
CA GLY A 404 -13.28 -28.59 -20.45
C GLY A 404 -12.94 -27.22 -19.86
N LYS A 405 -13.88 -26.26 -19.81
CA LYS A 405 -13.63 -24.83 -19.42
C LYS A 405 -12.47 -24.15 -20.18
N ASP A 406 -12.07 -24.66 -21.34
CA ASP A 406 -10.94 -24.12 -22.12
C ASP A 406 -11.17 -22.67 -22.56
N TRP A 407 -12.42 -22.30 -22.86
CA TRP A 407 -12.79 -20.92 -23.18
C TRP A 407 -12.54 -19.98 -21.99
N SER A 408 -12.99 -20.35 -20.80
CA SER A 408 -12.84 -19.58 -19.56
C SER A 408 -11.38 -19.35 -19.20
N ASP A 409 -10.55 -20.37 -19.40
CA ASP A 409 -9.11 -20.31 -19.16
C ASP A 409 -8.41 -19.32 -20.10
N GLU A 410 -8.74 -19.35 -21.41
CA GLU A 410 -8.14 -18.42 -22.39
C GLU A 410 -8.64 -16.98 -22.18
N VAL A 411 -9.91 -16.77 -21.82
CA VAL A 411 -10.42 -15.44 -21.42
C VAL A 411 -9.66 -14.93 -20.19
N THR A 412 -9.57 -15.75 -19.15
CA THR A 412 -8.88 -15.43 -17.89
C THR A 412 -7.41 -15.09 -18.13
N ARG A 413 -6.72 -15.90 -18.92
CA ARG A 413 -5.31 -15.70 -19.30
C ARG A 413 -5.08 -14.34 -19.96
N ASN A 414 -5.88 -13.98 -20.97
CA ASN A 414 -5.73 -12.72 -21.69
C ASN A 414 -6.05 -11.51 -20.80
N ILE A 415 -7.06 -11.62 -19.92
CA ILE A 415 -7.38 -10.58 -18.93
C ILE A 415 -6.24 -10.39 -17.94
N ILE A 416 -5.64 -11.47 -17.43
CA ILE A 416 -4.49 -11.41 -16.51
C ILE A 416 -3.29 -10.77 -17.19
N LEU A 417 -3.03 -11.10 -18.46
CA LEU A 417 -1.97 -10.47 -19.25
C LEU A 417 -2.21 -8.95 -19.35
N LEU A 418 -3.39 -8.53 -19.81
CA LEU A 418 -3.76 -7.11 -19.93
C LEU A 418 -3.62 -6.37 -18.59
N ARG A 419 -4.08 -6.96 -17.49
CA ARG A 419 -3.90 -6.42 -16.14
C ARG A 419 -2.43 -6.12 -15.84
N LEU A 420 -1.57 -7.13 -15.99
CA LEU A 420 -0.16 -7.06 -15.60
C LEU A 420 0.64 -6.10 -16.49
N ILE A 421 0.37 -6.06 -17.80
CA ILE A 421 1.08 -5.13 -18.70
C ILE A 421 0.63 -3.68 -18.50
N ILE A 422 -0.65 -3.42 -18.18
CA ILE A 422 -1.14 -2.09 -17.77
C ILE A 422 -0.38 -1.63 -16.52
N SER A 423 -0.30 -2.48 -15.50
CA SER A 423 0.43 -2.17 -14.27
C SER A 423 1.92 -1.92 -14.54
N GLY A 424 2.53 -2.71 -15.45
CA GLY A 424 3.95 -2.62 -15.79
C GLY A 424 4.34 -1.34 -16.53
N ILE A 425 3.48 -0.82 -17.41
CA ILE A 425 3.72 0.43 -18.16
C ILE A 425 3.13 1.67 -17.49
N SER A 426 2.53 1.51 -16.31
CA SER A 426 1.72 2.53 -15.64
C SER A 426 2.41 3.89 -15.43
N ALA A 427 3.74 3.89 -15.27
CA ALA A 427 4.56 5.09 -15.14
C ALA A 427 4.48 6.02 -16.36
N LEU A 428 4.16 5.49 -17.55
CA LEU A 428 4.05 6.26 -18.79
C LEU A 428 2.62 6.79 -19.04
N PHE A 429 1.61 6.37 -18.28
CA PHE A 429 0.26 6.92 -18.44
C PHE A 429 0.13 8.29 -17.78
N ASN A 430 -0.18 9.31 -18.57
CA ASN A 430 -0.50 10.64 -18.09
C ASN A 430 -1.95 10.75 -17.57
N ASN A 431 -2.12 11.26 -16.34
CA ASN A 431 -3.43 11.52 -15.73
C ASN A 431 -4.32 12.46 -16.57
N ARG A 432 -3.75 13.50 -17.22
CA ARG A 432 -4.51 14.48 -18.01
C ARG A 432 -5.12 13.84 -19.26
N ILE A 433 -4.32 13.11 -20.03
CA ILE A 433 -4.78 12.44 -21.26
C ILE A 433 -5.73 11.29 -20.91
N ALA A 434 -5.48 10.55 -19.82
CA ALA A 434 -6.39 9.52 -19.34
C ALA A 434 -7.78 10.06 -18.94
N SER A 435 -7.88 11.38 -18.69
CA SER A 435 -9.13 12.10 -18.43
C SER A 435 -9.67 12.84 -19.66
N SER A 436 -8.91 12.94 -20.75
CA SER A 436 -9.30 13.69 -21.95
C SER A 436 -10.39 12.97 -22.74
N ASN A 437 -11.41 13.72 -23.17
CA ASN A 437 -12.47 13.21 -24.02
C ASN A 437 -12.08 13.41 -25.48
N LYS A 438 -11.52 12.39 -26.15
CA LYS A 438 -11.20 12.45 -27.59
C LYS A 438 -12.44 12.47 -28.53
N SER A 439 -13.65 12.55 -27.98
CA SER A 439 -14.93 12.52 -28.72
C SER A 439 -15.82 13.75 -28.47
N ALA A 440 -15.21 14.94 -28.41
CA ALA A 440 -15.91 16.21 -28.57
C ALA A 440 -15.11 17.09 -29.52
N ASP A 441 -15.70 17.31 -30.69
CA ASP A 441 -15.27 18.28 -31.69
C ASP A 441 -15.26 19.69 -31.06
N SER A 442 -14.22 20.46 -31.38
CA SER A 442 -14.06 21.93 -31.25
C SER A 442 -14.32 22.65 -29.91
N ASP A 443 -13.30 23.40 -29.47
CA ASP A 443 -13.38 24.70 -28.76
C ASP A 443 -14.20 24.82 -27.48
N VAL A 444 -13.73 24.19 -26.40
CA VAL A 444 -13.89 24.81 -25.07
C VAL A 444 -12.57 24.66 -24.31
N ASP A 445 -11.75 25.71 -24.34
CA ASP A 445 -10.68 25.90 -23.37
C ASP A 445 -11.29 25.83 -21.96
N MET A 446 -10.92 24.80 -21.21
CA MET A 446 -11.30 24.61 -19.80
C MET A 446 -10.49 25.55 -18.91
N ALA A 447 -10.51 26.85 -19.21
CA ALA A 447 -9.91 27.90 -18.40
C ALA A 447 -10.84 28.36 -17.25
N ASP A 448 -12.15 28.20 -17.37
CA ASP A 448 -13.12 28.69 -16.37
C ASP A 448 -13.92 27.56 -15.71
N ALA A 449 -13.22 26.76 -14.89
CA ALA A 449 -13.87 25.85 -13.94
C ALA A 449 -14.51 26.57 -12.72
N ASP A 450 -14.64 27.90 -12.78
CA ASP A 450 -15.43 28.70 -11.84
C ASP A 450 -16.88 28.94 -12.31
N ASP A 451 -17.24 28.52 -13.53
CA ASP A 451 -18.57 28.78 -14.12
C ASP A 451 -19.34 27.52 -14.59
N SER A 452 -18.90 26.31 -14.20
CA SER A 452 -19.64 25.07 -14.51
C SER A 452 -20.90 24.88 -13.65
N GLY A 453 -21.57 25.97 -13.26
CA GLY A 453 -22.86 26.01 -12.58
C GLY A 453 -24.06 26.19 -13.53
N GLU A 454 -23.86 26.51 -14.81
CA GLU A 454 -24.98 26.95 -15.66
C GLU A 454 -25.57 25.90 -16.63
N LEU A 455 -24.93 24.74 -16.86
CA LEU A 455 -25.43 23.78 -17.88
C LEU A 455 -26.43 22.71 -17.38
N LEU A 456 -27.03 22.89 -16.20
CA LEU A 456 -28.16 22.07 -15.72
C LEU A 456 -29.35 22.92 -15.21
N GLN A 457 -29.54 24.13 -15.75
CA GLN A 457 -30.79 24.88 -15.55
C GLN A 457 -31.93 24.32 -16.43
N GLN A 458 -32.34 23.07 -16.18
CA GLN A 458 -33.67 22.61 -16.53
C GLN A 458 -34.25 21.76 -15.37
N SER A 459 -35.08 22.40 -14.55
CA SER A 459 -36.19 21.82 -13.77
C SER A 459 -35.94 20.92 -12.54
N ASP A 460 -34.73 20.81 -11.98
CA ASP A 460 -34.53 20.08 -10.69
C ASP A 460 -34.37 21.04 -9.49
N PRO A 461 -35.36 21.15 -8.57
CA PRO A 461 -35.25 21.96 -7.34
C PRO A 461 -34.14 21.47 -6.39
N ASP A 462 -33.61 20.25 -6.59
CA ASP A 462 -32.53 19.68 -5.79
C ASP A 462 -31.11 19.98 -6.31
N SER A 463 -30.99 20.69 -7.45
CA SER A 463 -29.69 21.06 -8.04
C SER A 463 -28.78 21.84 -7.08
N ALA A 464 -29.34 22.62 -6.15
CA ALA A 464 -28.60 23.33 -5.10
C ALA A 464 -27.90 22.39 -4.09
N LEU A 465 -28.24 21.10 -4.04
CA LEU A 465 -27.58 20.09 -3.19
C LEU A 465 -26.35 19.47 -3.86
N ASP A 466 -26.20 19.65 -5.18
CA ASP A 466 -25.14 19.06 -5.99
C ASP A 466 -23.83 19.87 -5.96
N THR A 467 -23.85 21.09 -5.41
CA THR A 467 -22.64 21.88 -5.11
C THR A 467 -21.91 21.27 -3.91
N SER A 468 -21.03 20.29 -4.13
CA SER A 468 -20.19 19.69 -3.06
C SER A 468 -18.70 19.96 -3.28
N ASP A 469 -17.95 19.84 -2.19
CA ASP A 469 -16.48 19.72 -2.22
C ASP A 469 -16.01 18.52 -3.07
N GLU A 470 -16.90 17.56 -3.41
CA GLU A 470 -16.62 16.47 -4.36
C GLU A 470 -16.86 16.87 -5.83
N ALA A 471 -17.34 18.09 -6.11
CA ALA A 471 -17.49 18.63 -7.45
C ALA A 471 -16.27 19.48 -7.86
N THR A 472 -15.58 20.11 -6.91
CA THR A 472 -14.44 21.02 -7.18
C THR A 472 -13.10 20.28 -7.12
N ILE A 473 -12.43 20.15 -8.27
CA ILE A 473 -11.09 19.57 -8.34
C ILE A 473 -10.12 20.51 -7.62
N ARG A 474 -9.62 20.12 -6.44
CA ARG A 474 -8.57 20.89 -5.77
C ARG A 474 -7.29 20.80 -6.59
N ARG A 475 -6.75 21.95 -7.01
CA ARG A 475 -5.45 22.01 -7.68
C ARG A 475 -4.39 21.48 -6.72
N THR A 476 -3.87 20.30 -7.00
CA THR A 476 -2.75 19.71 -6.26
C THR A 476 -1.44 20.29 -6.79
N PHE A 477 -0.57 20.72 -5.88
CA PHE A 477 0.80 21.06 -6.25
C PHE A 477 1.47 19.83 -6.89
N THR A 478 2.07 20.00 -8.07
CA THR A 478 2.75 18.89 -8.75
C THR A 478 4.23 18.94 -8.43
N TYR A 479 4.77 17.85 -7.89
CA TYR A 479 6.21 17.73 -7.64
C TYR A 479 6.95 17.37 -8.94
N PRO A 480 8.17 17.89 -9.16
CA PRO A 480 9.00 17.44 -10.27
C PRO A 480 9.44 15.98 -10.04
N THR A 481 9.10 15.11 -10.98
CA THR A 481 9.41 13.66 -10.95
C THR A 481 10.12 13.14 -12.20
N GLY A 482 10.46 14.01 -13.17
CA GLY A 482 11.21 13.62 -14.37
C GLY A 482 10.40 12.81 -15.38
N TYR A 483 9.17 13.24 -15.69
CA TYR A 483 8.34 12.58 -16.71
C TYR A 483 9.07 12.52 -18.06
N SER A 484 9.16 11.31 -18.64
CA SER A 484 9.93 11.08 -19.86
C SER A 484 9.19 11.40 -21.16
N LEU A 485 7.86 11.49 -21.11
CA LEU A 485 7.00 11.76 -22.27
C LEU A 485 6.20 13.05 -22.04
N THR A 486 6.10 13.86 -23.08
CA THR A 486 5.20 15.02 -23.16
C THR A 486 3.85 14.60 -23.73
N ASP A 487 2.84 15.46 -23.58
CA ASP A 487 1.47 15.16 -24.00
C ASP A 487 1.34 14.98 -25.52
N ASP A 488 2.18 15.68 -26.29
CA ASP A 488 2.19 15.65 -27.76
C ASP A 488 3.05 14.53 -28.36
N ASP A 489 3.72 13.71 -27.53
CA ASP A 489 4.59 12.66 -28.05
C ASP A 489 3.77 11.54 -28.73
N PRO A 490 4.08 11.14 -29.98
CA PRO A 490 3.39 10.06 -30.67
C PRO A 490 3.32 8.75 -29.88
N LEU A 491 4.35 8.43 -29.09
CA LEU A 491 4.37 7.25 -28.22
C LEU A 491 3.33 7.38 -27.11
N CYS A 492 3.19 8.56 -26.50
CA CYS A 492 2.19 8.84 -25.47
C CYS A 492 0.77 8.69 -26.03
N ILE A 493 0.51 9.27 -27.21
CA ILE A 493 -0.79 9.18 -27.88
C ILE A 493 -1.16 7.72 -28.16
N LYS A 494 -0.22 6.93 -28.69
CA LYS A 494 -0.41 5.50 -28.97
C LYS A 494 -0.70 4.68 -27.71
N LEU A 495 0.01 4.95 -26.62
CA LEU A 495 -0.21 4.26 -25.34
C LEU A 495 -1.63 4.49 -24.80
N HIS A 496 -2.10 5.74 -24.84
CA HIS A 496 -3.45 6.06 -24.37
C HIS A 496 -4.54 5.52 -25.30
N ASP A 497 -4.32 5.47 -26.61
CA ASP A 497 -5.24 4.82 -27.56
C ASP A 497 -5.41 3.32 -27.25
N ILE A 498 -4.29 2.60 -27.05
CA ILE A 498 -4.33 1.19 -26.66
C ILE A 498 -5.01 1.03 -25.29
N ARG A 499 -4.73 1.91 -24.32
CA ARG A 499 -5.38 1.87 -22.99
C ARG A 499 -6.90 2.07 -23.09
N GLU A 500 -7.36 2.98 -23.94
CA GLU A 500 -8.78 3.22 -24.20
C GLU A 500 -9.44 1.98 -24.83
N ARG A 501 -8.80 1.40 -25.86
CA ARG A 501 -9.26 0.15 -26.49
C ARG A 501 -9.30 -1.02 -25.52
N ILE A 502 -8.32 -1.13 -24.59
CA ILE A 502 -8.38 -2.13 -23.52
C ILE A 502 -9.62 -1.93 -22.66
N GLY A 503 -9.92 -0.70 -22.24
CA GLY A 503 -11.13 -0.42 -21.46
C GLY A 503 -12.42 -0.80 -22.21
N GLN A 504 -12.51 -0.50 -23.51
CA GLN A 504 -13.66 -0.88 -24.34
C GLN A 504 -13.82 -2.40 -24.46
N VAL A 505 -12.73 -3.15 -24.68
CA VAL A 505 -12.79 -4.62 -24.74
C VAL A 505 -13.15 -5.21 -23.38
N LEU A 506 -12.64 -4.65 -22.28
CA LEU A 506 -13.01 -5.07 -20.93
C LEU A 506 -14.50 -4.83 -20.62
N HIS A 507 -15.09 -3.75 -21.12
CA HIS A 507 -16.55 -3.54 -21.09
C HIS A 507 -17.31 -4.60 -21.90
N ASN A 508 -16.87 -4.87 -23.13
CA ASN A 508 -17.51 -5.87 -23.99
C ASN A 508 -17.46 -7.27 -23.38
N VAL A 509 -16.35 -7.64 -22.73
CA VAL A 509 -16.22 -8.89 -21.97
C VAL A 509 -17.18 -8.91 -20.78
N HIS A 510 -17.30 -7.82 -20.02
CA HIS A 510 -18.29 -7.71 -18.93
C HIS A 510 -19.71 -7.95 -19.44
N ARG A 511 -20.14 -7.21 -20.48
CA ARG A 511 -21.48 -7.38 -21.08
C ARG A 511 -21.72 -8.81 -21.54
N PHE A 512 -20.75 -9.41 -22.22
CA PHE A 512 -20.84 -10.79 -22.68
C PHE A 512 -21.01 -11.77 -21.51
N LEU A 513 -20.19 -11.64 -20.45
CA LEU A 513 -20.29 -12.53 -19.29
C LEU A 513 -21.62 -12.38 -18.57
N VAL A 514 -22.09 -11.16 -18.33
CA VAL A 514 -23.39 -10.92 -17.67
C VAL A 514 -24.56 -11.47 -18.48
N GLU A 515 -24.55 -11.32 -19.81
CA GLU A 515 -25.67 -11.72 -20.66
C GLU A 515 -25.68 -13.21 -21.04
N LYS A 516 -24.50 -13.81 -21.21
CA LYS A 516 -24.35 -15.14 -21.83
C LYS A 516 -23.73 -16.20 -20.91
N GLN A 517 -23.01 -15.81 -19.85
CA GLN A 517 -22.20 -16.71 -19.01
C GLN A 517 -22.16 -16.23 -17.54
N GLU A 518 -23.31 -15.84 -16.96
CA GLU A 518 -23.38 -15.28 -15.60
C GLU A 518 -22.88 -16.28 -14.53
N ASP A 519 -22.97 -17.58 -14.84
CA ASP A 519 -22.57 -18.69 -13.98
C ASP A 519 -21.05 -18.97 -13.98
N ASP A 520 -20.29 -18.42 -14.93
CA ASP A 520 -18.84 -18.56 -14.97
C ASP A 520 -18.12 -17.55 -14.05
N VAL A 521 -18.33 -17.73 -12.75
CA VAL A 521 -17.77 -16.91 -11.66
C VAL A 521 -16.23 -16.78 -11.76
N SER A 522 -15.55 -17.76 -12.38
CA SER A 522 -14.10 -17.79 -12.46
C SER A 522 -13.50 -16.69 -13.34
N CYS A 523 -14.21 -16.27 -14.39
CA CYS A 523 -13.77 -15.21 -15.31
C CYS A 523 -13.93 -13.79 -14.73
N PHE A 524 -14.93 -13.59 -13.86
CA PHE A 524 -15.23 -12.29 -13.27
C PHE A 524 -14.15 -11.77 -12.31
N SER A 525 -13.50 -12.66 -11.55
CA SER A 525 -12.44 -12.26 -10.63
C SER A 525 -11.24 -11.62 -11.36
N PRO A 526 -10.62 -12.28 -12.37
CA PRO A 526 -9.64 -11.66 -13.26
C PRO A 526 -10.12 -10.34 -13.85
N LEU A 527 -11.36 -10.30 -14.37
CA LEU A 527 -11.94 -9.11 -15.01
C LEU A 527 -11.92 -7.91 -14.06
N TYR A 528 -12.45 -8.05 -12.84
CA TYR A 528 -12.49 -6.93 -11.90
C TYR A 528 -11.12 -6.57 -11.34
N THR A 529 -10.17 -7.51 -11.28
CA THR A 529 -8.77 -7.15 -11.00
C THR A 529 -8.12 -6.36 -12.14
N ALA A 530 -8.51 -6.61 -13.40
CA ALA A 530 -8.10 -5.81 -14.55
C ALA A 530 -8.74 -4.42 -14.52
N TYR A 531 -10.04 -4.29 -14.21
CA TYR A 531 -10.71 -3.00 -14.00
C TYR A 531 -10.00 -2.18 -12.94
N ARG A 532 -9.71 -2.80 -11.77
CA ARG A 532 -8.98 -2.15 -10.68
C ARG A 532 -7.68 -1.56 -11.20
N SER A 533 -6.88 -2.33 -11.93
CA SER A 533 -5.57 -1.92 -12.44
C SER A 533 -5.72 -0.83 -13.51
N TRP A 534 -6.70 -0.95 -14.41
CA TRP A 534 -7.01 0.07 -15.42
C TRP A 534 -7.36 1.43 -14.79
N PHE A 535 -8.14 1.45 -13.70
CA PHE A 535 -8.47 2.69 -12.98
C PHE A 535 -7.30 3.25 -12.17
N VAL A 536 -6.59 2.40 -11.43
CA VAL A 536 -5.62 2.89 -10.44
C VAL A 536 -4.21 3.01 -10.99
N ASP A 537 -3.77 2.20 -11.95
CA ASP A 537 -2.37 2.21 -12.40
C ASP A 537 -2.15 3.26 -13.50
N VAL A 538 -2.16 4.53 -13.10
CA VAL A 538 -1.90 5.70 -13.95
C VAL A 538 -0.86 6.59 -13.26
N GLY A 539 0.28 6.80 -13.93
CA GLY A 539 1.46 7.51 -13.43
C GLY A 539 2.32 6.71 -12.45
N ILE A 540 1.76 5.68 -11.81
CA ILE A 540 2.43 4.79 -10.86
C ILE A 540 1.59 3.51 -10.69
N GLU A 541 2.25 2.39 -10.45
CA GLU A 541 1.61 1.13 -10.07
C GLU A 541 1.05 1.20 -8.64
N ARG A 542 -0.18 1.68 -8.50
CA ARG A 542 -0.86 1.81 -7.20
C ARG A 542 -1.38 0.46 -6.72
N SER A 543 -1.73 -0.44 -7.65
CA SER A 543 -2.32 -1.75 -7.36
C SER A 543 -1.38 -2.68 -6.57
N ALA A 544 -0.05 -2.54 -6.74
CA ALA A 544 0.96 -3.32 -6.03
C ALA A 544 1.39 -2.75 -4.66
N HIS A 545 0.84 -1.59 -4.26
CA HIS A 545 1.19 -0.88 -3.01
C HIS A 545 2.71 -0.62 -2.88
N VAL A 546 3.36 -0.23 -3.98
CA VAL A 546 4.83 -0.11 -4.07
C VAL A 546 5.40 0.80 -2.96
N LEU A 547 4.81 1.99 -2.75
CA LEU A 547 5.25 2.95 -1.73
C LEU A 547 5.23 2.34 -0.31
N ASP A 548 4.15 1.62 0.03
CA ASP A 548 4.02 1.01 1.36
C ASP A 548 5.10 -0.07 1.55
N ARG A 549 5.36 -0.86 0.51
CA ARG A 549 6.39 -1.92 0.52
C ARG A 549 7.79 -1.35 0.70
N VAL A 550 8.19 -0.37 -0.12
CA VAL A 550 9.55 0.23 -0.02
C VAL A 550 9.76 0.97 1.30
N THR A 551 8.70 1.59 1.85
CA THR A 551 8.75 2.27 3.15
C THR A 551 8.93 1.29 4.30
N LYS A 552 8.23 0.15 4.27
CA LYS A 552 8.38 -0.93 5.25
C LYS A 552 9.79 -1.53 5.21
N LEU A 553 10.31 -1.84 4.03
CA LEU A 553 11.65 -2.39 3.86
C LEU A 553 12.73 -1.43 4.37
N LEU A 554 12.66 -0.14 4.01
CA LEU A 554 13.59 0.87 4.56
C LEU A 554 13.49 0.98 6.08
N SER A 555 12.27 0.91 6.63
CA SER A 555 12.06 1.01 8.08
C SER A 555 12.68 -0.17 8.83
N ALA A 556 12.60 -1.37 8.28
CA ALA A 556 13.22 -2.58 8.82
C ALA A 556 14.76 -2.49 8.76
N ASP A 557 15.32 -2.18 7.59
CA ASP A 557 16.78 -2.13 7.41
C ASP A 557 17.44 -0.97 8.16
N ALA A 558 16.73 0.15 8.34
CA ALA A 558 17.22 1.30 9.10
C ALA A 558 17.03 1.15 10.62
N TYR A 559 16.28 0.15 11.09
CA TYR A 559 15.96 -0.01 12.52
C TYR A 559 17.21 -0.14 13.40
N PRO A 560 18.23 -0.98 13.08
CA PRO A 560 19.45 -1.11 13.90
C PRO A 560 20.24 0.18 14.07
N TYR A 561 20.00 1.17 13.19
CA TYR A 561 20.72 2.44 13.16
C TYR A 561 19.97 3.57 13.88
N LYS A 562 18.75 3.33 14.37
CA LYS A 562 17.94 4.34 15.09
C LYS A 562 18.34 4.35 16.56
N MET A 563 19.24 5.27 16.92
CA MET A 563 19.62 5.55 18.31
C MET A 563 19.15 6.93 18.73
N SER A 564 18.71 7.08 19.98
CA SER A 564 18.33 8.38 20.52
C SER A 564 19.50 9.36 20.46
N GLY A 565 19.24 10.61 20.06
CA GLY A 565 20.27 11.66 19.91
C GLY A 565 21.06 11.62 18.59
N VAL A 566 20.92 10.58 17.75
CA VAL A 566 21.64 10.47 16.48
C VAL A 566 20.69 10.68 15.30
N ARG A 567 21.03 11.61 14.39
CA ARG A 567 20.20 11.94 13.22
C ARG A 567 20.85 11.48 11.92
N LYS A 568 20.19 10.55 11.20
CA LYS A 568 20.57 10.06 9.86
C LYS A 568 21.97 9.42 9.77
N ASP A 569 22.49 8.86 10.86
CA ASP A 569 23.75 8.09 10.83
C ASP A 569 23.52 6.67 10.27
N TYR A 570 23.23 6.65 8.97
CA TYR A 570 22.96 5.46 8.18
C TYR A 570 24.09 5.25 7.17
N PRO A 571 24.41 3.99 6.85
CA PRO A 571 25.21 3.62 5.69
C PRO A 571 24.69 4.23 4.39
N ARG A 572 25.60 4.47 3.44
CA ARG A 572 25.30 5.05 2.13
C ARG A 572 24.12 4.37 1.41
N PRO A 573 24.05 3.03 1.29
CA PRO A 573 22.95 2.39 0.57
C PRO A 573 21.58 2.65 1.19
N LEU A 574 21.50 2.80 2.52
CA LEU A 574 20.25 3.13 3.21
C LEU A 574 19.83 4.60 3.00
N LEU A 575 20.80 5.51 2.90
CA LEU A 575 20.54 6.91 2.53
C LEU A 575 20.02 7.02 1.09
N VAL A 576 20.62 6.27 0.15
CA VAL A 576 20.16 6.17 -1.24
C VAL A 576 18.74 5.60 -1.31
N ARG A 577 18.47 4.48 -0.62
CA ARG A 577 17.13 3.89 -0.57
C ARG A 577 16.10 4.85 0.01
N ARG A 578 16.48 5.68 0.99
CA ARG A 578 15.63 6.75 1.52
C ARG A 578 15.32 7.82 0.46
N ALA A 579 16.28 8.20 -0.38
CA ALA A 579 16.03 9.10 -1.50
C ALA A 579 15.03 8.50 -2.51
N ASN A 580 15.13 7.19 -2.77
CA ASN A 580 14.16 6.47 -3.59
C ASN A 580 12.73 6.52 -2.99
N VAL A 581 12.58 6.32 -1.67
CA VAL A 581 11.29 6.45 -1.00
C VAL A 581 10.70 7.86 -1.16
N TYR A 582 11.52 8.91 -1.09
CA TYR A 582 11.05 10.27 -1.35
C TYR A 582 10.58 10.49 -2.79
N HIS A 583 11.25 9.88 -3.77
CA HIS A 583 10.78 9.90 -5.15
C HIS A 583 9.41 9.22 -5.29
N TRP A 584 9.23 8.04 -4.69
CA TRP A 584 7.93 7.36 -4.67
C TRP A 584 6.81 8.16 -3.99
N GLN A 585 7.12 8.90 -2.92
CA GLN A 585 6.16 9.80 -2.28
C GLN A 585 5.71 10.93 -3.20
N ARG A 586 6.64 11.51 -3.98
CA ARG A 586 6.33 12.54 -5.00
C ARG A 586 5.47 11.97 -6.12
N LEU A 587 5.80 10.79 -6.65
CA LEU A 587 4.98 10.10 -7.66
C LEU A 587 3.57 9.83 -7.15
N ARG A 588 3.44 9.32 -5.91
CA ARG A 588 2.13 9.07 -5.29
C ARG A 588 1.32 10.34 -5.11
N HIS A 589 1.96 11.46 -4.79
CA HIS A 589 1.31 12.76 -4.68
C HIS A 589 0.79 13.24 -6.05
N ASN A 590 1.60 13.13 -7.09
CA ASN A 590 1.21 13.52 -8.45
C ASN A 590 0.12 12.60 -9.04
N ALA A 591 0.05 11.35 -8.58
CA ALA A 591 -1.00 10.39 -8.91
C ALA A 591 -2.32 10.63 -8.14
N ALA A 592 -2.66 11.90 -7.93
CA ALA A 592 -3.90 12.34 -7.30
C ALA A 592 -5.14 11.85 -8.10
N PRO A 593 -6.34 11.85 -7.49
CA PRO A 593 -7.56 11.47 -8.20
C PRO A 593 -7.76 12.34 -9.45
N ARG A 594 -8.03 11.71 -10.58
CA ARG A 594 -8.20 12.39 -11.87
C ARG A 594 -9.68 12.56 -12.22
N PRO A 595 -10.06 13.52 -13.09
CA PRO A 595 -11.42 13.63 -13.61
C PRO A 595 -11.84 12.37 -14.38
N ARG A 596 -13.14 12.07 -14.38
CA ARG A 596 -13.73 10.97 -15.15
C ARG A 596 -13.83 11.31 -16.65
N SER A 597 -13.49 10.34 -17.48
CA SER A 597 -13.81 10.30 -18.92
C SER A 597 -15.13 9.56 -19.14
N LYS A 598 -15.71 9.63 -20.36
CA LYS A 598 -16.92 8.87 -20.72
C LYS A 598 -16.74 7.35 -20.51
N LEU A 599 -15.58 6.81 -20.89
CA LEU A 599 -15.28 5.39 -20.71
C LEU A 599 -15.16 5.01 -19.23
N ASP A 600 -14.65 5.89 -18.37
CA ASP A 600 -14.66 5.67 -16.92
C ASP A 600 -16.10 5.50 -16.41
N GLU A 601 -17.04 6.29 -16.92
CA GLU A 601 -18.45 6.20 -16.51
C GLU A 601 -19.04 4.83 -16.85
N THR A 602 -18.83 4.36 -18.07
CA THR A 602 -19.27 3.02 -18.50
C THR A 602 -18.72 1.93 -17.59
N LEU A 603 -17.40 1.91 -17.36
CA LEU A 603 -16.75 0.89 -16.55
C LEU A 603 -17.12 0.97 -15.06
N LEU A 604 -17.40 2.17 -14.54
CA LEU A 604 -17.92 2.35 -13.18
C LEU A 604 -19.34 1.79 -13.04
N LEU A 605 -20.18 1.94 -14.07
CA LEU A 605 -21.53 1.39 -14.10
C LEU A 605 -21.53 -0.14 -14.20
N ASP A 606 -20.61 -0.72 -14.97
CA ASP A 606 -20.38 -2.17 -15.02
C ASP A 606 -20.04 -2.74 -13.62
N LEU A 607 -19.13 -2.06 -12.90
CA LEU A 607 -18.79 -2.42 -11.52
C LEU A 607 -19.99 -2.27 -10.58
N ALA A 608 -20.81 -1.24 -10.75
CA ALA A 608 -22.02 -1.04 -9.95
C ALA A 608 -23.06 -2.15 -10.20
N GLU A 609 -23.28 -2.55 -11.45
CA GLU A 609 -24.15 -3.67 -11.84
C GLU A 609 -23.71 -4.97 -11.15
N SER A 610 -22.42 -5.32 -11.26
CA SER A 610 -21.91 -6.55 -10.68
C SER A 610 -21.67 -6.53 -9.17
N SER A 611 -21.60 -5.34 -8.56
CA SER A 611 -21.62 -5.20 -7.10
C SER A 611 -22.94 -5.66 -6.47
N VAL A 612 -23.98 -5.83 -7.28
CA VAL A 612 -25.31 -6.33 -6.91
C VAL A 612 -25.62 -7.67 -7.61
N SER A 613 -24.62 -8.43 -8.05
CA SER A 613 -24.81 -9.76 -8.64
C SER A 613 -25.40 -10.79 -7.66
N LEU A 614 -26.01 -11.86 -8.20
CA LEU A 614 -26.48 -13.03 -7.45
C LEU A 614 -25.32 -13.71 -6.70
N TYR A 615 -24.17 -13.87 -7.36
CA TYR A 615 -23.02 -14.60 -6.85
C TYR A 615 -22.21 -13.76 -5.86
N THR A 616 -21.82 -14.35 -4.73
CA THR A 616 -21.08 -13.65 -3.67
C THR A 616 -19.68 -13.25 -4.10
N ASP A 617 -19.00 -14.10 -4.87
CA ASP A 617 -17.60 -13.86 -5.25
C ASP A 617 -17.49 -12.78 -6.34
N ILE A 618 -18.45 -12.74 -7.27
CA ILE A 618 -18.57 -11.64 -8.25
C ILE A 618 -18.73 -10.31 -7.50
N ARG A 619 -19.67 -10.23 -6.55
CA ARG A 619 -19.90 -9.03 -5.76
C ARG A 619 -18.68 -8.57 -4.99
N ARG A 620 -18.00 -9.47 -4.28
CA ARG A 620 -16.83 -9.11 -3.46
C ARG A 620 -15.71 -8.52 -4.32
N ASN A 621 -15.46 -9.11 -5.49
CA ASN A 621 -14.42 -8.64 -6.40
C ASN A 621 -14.82 -7.31 -7.07
N ALA A 622 -16.07 -7.18 -7.53
CA ALA A 622 -16.59 -5.93 -8.11
C ALA A 622 -16.58 -4.78 -7.09
N GLN A 623 -17.03 -5.02 -5.85
CA GLN A 623 -17.02 -4.03 -4.77
C GLN A 623 -15.61 -3.58 -4.40
N ALA A 624 -14.64 -4.51 -4.34
CA ALA A 624 -13.24 -4.19 -4.06
C ALA A 624 -12.59 -3.37 -5.19
N ALA A 625 -12.88 -3.72 -6.45
CA ALA A 625 -12.44 -2.95 -7.61
C ALA A 625 -13.10 -1.56 -7.66
N GLY A 626 -14.40 -1.49 -7.41
CA GLY A 626 -15.19 -0.25 -7.32
C GLY A 626 -14.65 0.69 -6.25
N GLU A 627 -14.39 0.20 -5.04
CA GLU A 627 -13.80 1.01 -3.95
C GLU A 627 -12.42 1.57 -4.31
N SER A 628 -11.63 0.85 -5.12
CA SER A 628 -10.35 1.33 -5.63
C SER A 628 -10.55 2.39 -6.72
N ALA A 629 -11.50 2.18 -7.63
CA ALA A 629 -11.86 3.13 -8.67
C ALA A 629 -12.40 4.45 -8.10
N LEU A 630 -13.25 4.39 -7.07
CA LEU A 630 -13.80 5.55 -6.35
C LEU A 630 -12.73 6.46 -5.73
N LYS A 631 -11.55 5.90 -5.42
CA LYS A 631 -10.40 6.65 -4.89
C LYS A 631 -9.54 7.25 -6.00
N ALA A 632 -9.56 6.67 -7.20
CA ALA A 632 -8.74 7.09 -8.33
C ALA A 632 -9.44 8.11 -9.24
N VAL A 633 -10.78 8.06 -9.32
CA VAL A 633 -11.58 8.90 -10.22
C VAL A 633 -12.49 9.83 -9.43
N TRP A 634 -12.35 11.12 -9.68
CA TRP A 634 -13.15 12.18 -9.08
C TRP A 634 -14.59 12.19 -9.61
N GLY A 635 -15.57 12.54 -8.77
CA GLY A 635 -16.99 12.57 -9.14
C GLY A 635 -17.66 11.20 -9.37
N SER A 636 -16.91 10.10 -9.26
CA SER A 636 -17.39 8.73 -9.48
C SER A 636 -18.46 8.26 -8.47
N ARG A 637 -18.43 8.78 -7.24
CA ARG A 637 -19.39 8.40 -6.18
C ARG A 637 -20.82 8.78 -6.54
N LEU A 638 -21.02 10.02 -7.00
CA LEU A 638 -22.34 10.54 -7.37
C LEU A 638 -22.93 9.86 -8.60
N LEU A 639 -22.08 9.29 -9.48
CA LEU A 639 -22.51 8.53 -10.64
C LEU A 639 -23.13 7.17 -10.27
N ILE A 640 -22.48 6.43 -9.35
CA ILE A 640 -22.89 5.04 -9.05
C ILE A 640 -23.95 4.92 -7.95
N ILE A 641 -24.15 5.97 -7.14
CA ILE A 641 -25.17 5.98 -6.09
C ILE A 641 -26.59 5.74 -6.63
N PRO A 642 -27.08 6.46 -7.67
CA PRO A 642 -28.45 6.28 -8.15
C PRO A 642 -28.75 4.86 -8.68
N PRO A 643 -27.91 4.25 -9.54
CA PRO A 643 -28.11 2.87 -9.99
C PRO A 643 -28.15 1.86 -8.83
N LEU A 644 -27.29 2.02 -7.81
CA LEU A 644 -27.27 1.14 -6.64
C LEU A 644 -28.53 1.29 -5.76
N ILE A 645 -29.06 2.51 -5.62
CA ILE A 645 -30.33 2.76 -4.93
C ILE A 645 -31.49 2.11 -5.69
N GLN A 646 -31.52 2.26 -7.03
CA GLN A 646 -32.54 1.64 -7.87
C GLN A 646 -32.47 0.10 -7.81
N ALA A 647 -31.26 -0.46 -7.80
CA ALA A 647 -31.04 -1.89 -7.64
C ALA A 647 -31.53 -2.40 -6.27
N LEU A 648 -31.27 -1.66 -5.19
CA LEU A 648 -31.81 -1.97 -3.86
C LEU A 648 -33.34 -1.95 -3.85
N GLN A 649 -33.95 -0.90 -4.42
CA GLN A 649 -35.41 -0.78 -4.50
C GLN A 649 -36.04 -1.95 -5.27
N THR A 650 -35.46 -2.31 -6.40
CA THR A 650 -35.93 -3.44 -7.23
C THR A 650 -35.78 -4.76 -6.49
N ALA A 651 -34.63 -4.98 -5.84
CA ALA A 651 -34.34 -6.20 -5.10
C ALA A 651 -35.27 -6.38 -3.89
N ILE A 652 -35.63 -5.29 -3.20
CA ILE A 652 -36.61 -5.33 -2.10
C ILE A 652 -38.00 -5.72 -2.65
N LYS A 653 -38.46 -5.09 -3.74
CA LYS A 653 -39.75 -5.41 -4.37
C LYS A 653 -39.84 -6.87 -4.83
N GLN A 654 -38.74 -7.42 -5.35
CA GLN A 654 -38.65 -8.80 -5.83
C GLN A 654 -38.28 -9.81 -4.73
N ASN A 655 -38.02 -9.35 -3.51
CA ASN A 655 -37.54 -10.17 -2.38
C ASN A 655 -36.24 -10.96 -2.70
N ASP A 656 -35.35 -10.37 -3.50
CA ASP A 656 -34.06 -10.98 -3.88
C ASP A 656 -33.00 -10.71 -2.81
N HIS A 657 -32.83 -11.66 -1.89
CA HIS A 657 -31.91 -11.49 -0.74
C HIS A 657 -30.45 -11.32 -1.15
N PRO A 658 -29.88 -12.09 -2.11
CA PRO A 658 -28.56 -11.81 -2.64
C PRO A 658 -28.39 -10.36 -3.11
N ARG A 659 -29.28 -9.85 -3.96
CA ARG A 659 -29.16 -8.49 -4.50
C ARG A 659 -29.34 -7.43 -3.43
N ILE A 660 -30.29 -7.59 -2.49
CA ILE A 660 -30.44 -6.70 -1.31
C ILE A 660 -29.10 -6.58 -0.56
N LYS A 661 -28.44 -7.71 -0.28
CA LYS A 661 -27.13 -7.68 0.41
C LYS A 661 -26.06 -6.97 -0.42
N GLY A 662 -26.01 -7.23 -1.72
CA GLY A 662 -25.02 -6.59 -2.62
C GLY A 662 -25.13 -5.07 -2.60
N ALA A 663 -26.35 -4.55 -2.73
CA ALA A 663 -26.60 -3.11 -2.70
C ALA A 663 -26.33 -2.49 -1.31
N LEU A 664 -26.74 -3.14 -0.22
CA LEU A 664 -26.45 -2.67 1.15
C LEU A 664 -24.94 -2.61 1.44
N TYR A 665 -24.17 -3.64 1.05
CA TYR A 665 -22.71 -3.61 1.19
C TYR A 665 -22.09 -2.48 0.37
N SER A 666 -22.53 -2.30 -0.89
CA SER A 666 -22.00 -1.27 -1.77
C SER A 666 -22.30 0.14 -1.28
N LEU A 667 -23.50 0.39 -0.76
CA LEU A 667 -23.93 1.72 -0.30
C LEU A 667 -23.44 2.07 1.11
N LEU A 668 -23.42 1.10 2.05
CA LEU A 668 -23.19 1.39 3.48
C LEU A 668 -21.80 0.96 3.98
N TYR A 669 -21.15 -0.01 3.34
CA TYR A 669 -19.85 -0.55 3.78
C TYR A 669 -18.66 -0.12 2.90
N SER A 670 -18.89 0.82 1.98
CA SER A 670 -17.86 1.39 1.12
C SER A 670 -17.60 2.87 1.45
N SER A 671 -16.68 3.50 0.73
CA SER A 671 -16.48 4.96 0.80
C SER A 671 -17.70 5.79 0.37
N LEU A 672 -18.72 5.18 -0.27
CA LEU A 672 -19.97 5.84 -0.62
C LEU A 672 -20.78 6.27 0.60
N ALA A 673 -20.68 5.53 1.71
CA ALA A 673 -21.54 5.75 2.85
C ALA A 673 -21.36 7.15 3.47
N LYS A 674 -20.11 7.63 3.57
CA LYS A 674 -19.80 9.00 4.01
C LYS A 674 -20.38 10.06 3.06
N THR A 675 -20.41 9.77 1.77
CA THR A 675 -20.94 10.67 0.73
C THR A 675 -22.45 10.72 0.80
N LEU A 676 -23.09 9.56 0.94
CA LEU A 676 -24.53 9.41 1.14
C LEU A 676 -25.02 10.13 2.41
N GLY A 677 -24.24 10.15 3.49
CA GLY A 677 -24.58 10.91 4.69
C GLY A 677 -24.52 12.45 4.50
N ARG A 678 -23.73 12.93 3.53
CA ARG A 678 -23.57 14.37 3.22
C ARG A 678 -24.51 14.85 2.12
N HIS A 679 -24.93 13.97 1.22
CA HIS A 679 -25.74 14.29 0.04
C HIS A 679 -27.22 13.92 0.22
N TRP A 680 -27.96 14.84 0.84
CA TRP A 680 -29.39 14.75 1.15
C TRP A 680 -30.34 14.75 -0.06
N LYS A 681 -29.81 14.74 -1.28
CA LYS A 681 -30.54 14.37 -2.50
C LYS A 681 -30.89 12.87 -2.51
N TYR A 682 -29.97 12.03 -2.04
CA TYR A 682 -30.11 10.56 -2.08
C TYR A 682 -30.40 9.93 -0.71
N THR A 683 -29.97 10.58 0.39
CA THR A 683 -30.11 10.07 1.76
C THR A 683 -31.56 9.69 2.12
N PRO A 684 -32.59 10.51 1.83
CA PRO A 684 -33.96 10.16 2.21
C PRO A 684 -34.45 8.86 1.59
N SER A 685 -34.19 8.66 0.29
CA SER A 685 -34.53 7.42 -0.43
C SER A 685 -33.82 6.22 0.16
N LEU A 686 -32.53 6.36 0.50
CA LEU A 686 -31.77 5.30 1.16
C LEU A 686 -32.33 4.92 2.53
N ILE A 687 -32.71 5.92 3.36
CA ILE A 687 -33.29 5.69 4.69
C ILE A 687 -34.59 4.87 4.56
N ARG A 688 -35.48 5.25 3.63
CA ARG A 688 -36.73 4.51 3.37
C ARG A 688 -36.45 3.05 3.00
N LEU A 689 -35.57 2.84 2.02
CA LEU A 689 -35.18 1.49 1.57
C LEU A 689 -34.49 0.68 2.67
N PHE A 690 -33.69 1.32 3.53
CA PHE A 690 -33.06 0.66 4.67
C PHE A 690 -34.08 0.17 5.70
N ILE A 691 -35.13 0.96 5.97
CA ILE A 691 -36.22 0.57 6.88
C ILE A 691 -37.00 -0.61 6.29
N GLU A 692 -37.25 -0.62 4.98
CA GLU A 692 -37.88 -1.76 4.28
C GLU A 692 -36.98 -3.01 4.30
N ALA A 693 -35.70 -2.89 3.95
CA ALA A 693 -34.74 -3.99 3.98
C ALA A 693 -34.57 -4.58 5.39
N SER A 694 -34.69 -3.73 6.42
CA SER A 694 -34.66 -4.12 7.83
C SER A 694 -35.83 -5.00 8.27
N ALA A 695 -36.96 -4.93 7.55
CA ALA A 695 -38.14 -5.75 7.81
C ALA A 695 -38.04 -7.15 7.17
N VAL A 696 -37.07 -7.40 6.29
CA VAL A 696 -36.88 -8.69 5.62
C VAL A 696 -36.46 -9.77 6.64
N ASP A 697 -37.11 -10.94 6.58
CA ASP A 697 -36.93 -12.01 7.57
C ASP A 697 -35.69 -12.88 7.40
N LYS A 698 -34.81 -12.57 6.44
CA LYS A 698 -33.56 -13.30 6.24
C LYS A 698 -32.52 -12.88 7.30
N PRO A 699 -32.02 -13.79 8.17
CA PRO A 699 -31.07 -13.44 9.24
C PRO A 699 -29.79 -12.76 8.72
N SER A 700 -29.31 -13.19 7.55
CA SER A 700 -28.10 -12.63 6.96
C SER A 700 -28.27 -11.22 6.39
N VAL A 701 -29.49 -10.79 6.05
CA VAL A 701 -29.82 -9.40 5.68
C VAL A 701 -29.94 -8.57 6.96
N GLN A 702 -30.65 -9.10 7.96
CA GLN A 702 -30.82 -8.43 9.26
C GLN A 702 -29.49 -8.16 9.94
N LYS A 703 -28.52 -9.09 9.88
CA LYS A 703 -27.17 -8.88 10.40
C LYS A 703 -26.52 -7.64 9.78
N VAL A 704 -26.61 -7.48 8.46
CA VAL A 704 -26.06 -6.33 7.71
C VAL A 704 -26.78 -5.05 8.11
N CYS A 705 -28.11 -5.05 8.16
CA CYS A 705 -28.88 -3.87 8.56
C CYS A 705 -28.58 -3.45 10.02
N ASN A 706 -28.46 -4.40 10.94
CA ASN A 706 -28.15 -4.12 12.34
C ASN A 706 -26.78 -3.46 12.50
N SER A 707 -25.77 -3.93 11.76
CA SER A 707 -24.44 -3.33 11.79
C SER A 707 -24.35 -1.95 11.13
N ALA A 708 -25.31 -1.60 10.25
CA ALA A 708 -25.35 -0.29 9.59
C ALA A 708 -26.29 0.72 10.29
N LEU A 709 -27.08 0.29 11.28
CA LEU A 709 -28.11 1.13 11.92
C LEU A 709 -27.53 2.43 12.49
N TYR A 710 -26.42 2.36 13.24
CA TYR A 710 -25.80 3.55 13.83
C TYR A 710 -25.37 4.56 12.77
N GLN A 711 -24.84 4.08 11.65
CA GLN A 711 -24.43 4.93 10.54
C GLN A 711 -25.62 5.66 9.89
N ILE A 712 -26.74 4.97 9.73
CA ILE A 712 -27.99 5.60 9.23
C ILE A 712 -28.50 6.65 10.22
N ILE A 713 -28.46 6.37 11.53
CA ILE A 713 -28.83 7.34 12.58
C ILE A 713 -27.93 8.58 12.51
N GLU A 714 -26.62 8.40 12.27
CA GLU A 714 -25.68 9.51 12.12
C GLU A 714 -26.00 10.43 10.94
N TYR A 715 -26.57 9.91 9.83
CA TYR A 715 -26.94 10.77 8.70
C TYR A 715 -27.97 11.83 9.08
N GLY A 716 -28.88 11.48 10.00
CA GLY A 716 -29.92 12.37 10.50
C GLY A 716 -29.44 13.43 11.50
N ARG A 717 -28.26 13.25 12.09
CA ARG A 717 -27.71 14.14 13.11
C ARG A 717 -27.43 15.53 12.56
N ASP A 718 -27.30 16.47 13.49
CA ASP A 718 -26.88 17.81 13.17
C ASP A 718 -25.42 17.85 12.68
N THR A 719 -25.13 18.69 11.70
CA THR A 719 -23.79 18.88 11.14
C THR A 719 -23.18 20.17 11.69
N ASP A 720 -21.86 20.21 11.88
CA ASP A 720 -21.16 21.38 12.44
C ASP A 720 -21.56 22.69 11.73
N ARG A 721 -22.26 23.56 12.47
CA ARG A 721 -22.87 24.79 11.92
C ARG A 721 -21.94 25.99 11.97
N MET A 722 -21.09 26.07 12.98
CA MET A 722 -20.25 27.24 13.24
C MET A 722 -18.84 26.81 13.67
N ALA A 723 -17.83 27.46 13.09
CA ALA A 723 -16.44 27.37 13.53
C ALA A 723 -16.05 28.73 14.12
N ILE A 724 -15.61 28.72 15.38
CA ILE A 724 -15.07 29.91 16.04
C ILE A 724 -13.56 29.85 15.82
N LEU A 725 -13.05 30.75 14.99
CA LEU A 725 -11.65 30.79 14.60
C LEU A 725 -11.04 32.12 15.04
N ASP A 726 -9.77 32.06 15.44
CA ASP A 726 -8.99 33.24 15.73
C ASP A 726 -8.72 34.02 14.44
N LYS A 727 -9.19 35.27 14.40
CA LYS A 727 -9.07 36.14 13.22
C LYS A 727 -7.62 36.51 12.94
N ASP A 728 -6.76 36.57 13.97
CA ASP A 728 -5.35 36.93 13.80
C ASP A 728 -4.61 35.80 13.07
N ILE A 729 -4.91 34.54 13.43
CA ILE A 729 -4.35 33.37 12.75
C ILE A 729 -4.84 33.31 11.30
N ILE A 730 -6.13 33.54 11.04
CA ILE A 730 -6.67 33.58 9.66
C ILE A 730 -6.01 34.69 8.85
N GLY A 731 -5.85 35.88 9.44
CA GLY A 731 -5.19 37.02 8.80
C GLY A 731 -3.75 36.71 8.39
N SER A 732 -3.03 35.90 9.19
CA SER A 732 -1.64 35.53 8.90
C SER A 732 -1.43 34.64 7.66
N ILE A 733 -2.49 33.95 7.20
CA ILE A 733 -2.46 33.07 6.02
C ILE A 733 -3.25 33.64 4.83
N ALA A 734 -3.75 34.88 4.94
CA ALA A 734 -4.51 35.50 3.87
C ALA A 734 -3.64 35.70 2.61
N PRO A 735 -4.16 35.42 1.40
CA PRO A 735 -3.43 35.68 0.17
C PRO A 735 -3.22 37.19 -0.03
N ALA A 736 -2.26 37.55 -0.91
CA ALA A 736 -1.99 38.95 -1.24
C ALA A 736 -3.16 39.63 -2.00
N GLU A 737 -3.97 38.83 -2.70
CA GLU A 737 -5.18 39.28 -3.40
C GLU A 737 -6.41 39.23 -2.48
N SER A 738 -7.34 40.18 -2.61
CA SER A 738 -8.59 40.11 -1.86
C SER A 738 -9.46 38.97 -2.39
N VAL A 739 -9.81 38.05 -1.50
CA VAL A 739 -10.68 36.90 -1.77
C VAL A 739 -12.00 36.98 -1.01
N ASP A 740 -12.35 38.17 -0.49
CA ASP A 740 -13.50 38.37 0.40
C ASP A 740 -14.83 38.05 -0.30
N ASP A 741 -14.97 38.43 -1.57
CA ASP A 741 -16.16 38.15 -2.37
C ASP A 741 -16.35 36.65 -2.64
N LEU A 742 -15.25 35.92 -2.91
CA LEU A 742 -15.27 34.47 -3.08
C LEU A 742 -15.68 33.77 -1.77
N ILE A 743 -15.15 34.24 -0.63
CA ILE A 743 -15.52 33.75 0.70
C ILE A 743 -17.00 34.02 0.97
N ALA A 744 -17.50 35.21 0.67
CA ALA A 744 -18.90 35.58 0.86
C ALA A 744 -19.85 34.74 0.00
N LYS A 745 -19.56 34.58 -1.30
CA LYS A 745 -20.33 33.74 -2.23
C LYS A 745 -20.36 32.28 -1.78
N LYS A 746 -19.22 31.74 -1.35
CA LYS A 746 -19.13 30.36 -0.83
C LYS A 746 -19.88 30.20 0.50
N LYS A 747 -19.83 31.20 1.38
CA LYS A 747 -20.60 31.22 2.64
C LYS A 747 -22.11 31.21 2.36
N GLU A 748 -22.59 32.03 1.43
CA GLU A 748 -24.00 32.08 1.05
C GLU A 748 -24.48 30.75 0.45
N SER A 749 -23.71 30.16 -0.46
CA SER A 749 -24.00 28.84 -1.04
C SER A 749 -24.10 27.74 0.02
N LEU A 750 -23.15 27.70 0.97
CA LEU A 750 -23.17 26.74 2.07
C LEU A 750 -24.36 26.95 3.01
N GLN A 751 -24.75 28.21 3.28
CA GLN A 751 -25.92 28.52 4.09
C GLN A 751 -27.22 28.07 3.42
N LYS A 752 -27.43 28.40 2.13
CA LYS A 752 -28.58 27.95 1.35
C LYS A 752 -28.69 26.42 1.35
N LYS A 753 -27.57 25.73 1.10
CA LYS A 753 -27.51 24.26 1.13
C LYS A 753 -27.89 23.70 2.50
N ARG A 754 -27.38 24.27 3.59
CA ARG A 754 -27.71 23.83 4.96
C ARG A 754 -29.19 23.97 5.27
N ILE A 755 -29.80 25.10 4.92
CA ILE A 755 -31.23 25.35 5.11
C ILE A 755 -32.05 24.29 4.37
N LEU A 756 -31.71 24.00 3.12
CA LEU A 756 -32.40 22.99 2.31
C LEU A 756 -32.23 21.57 2.91
N ILE A 757 -31.03 21.22 3.39
CA ILE A 757 -30.77 19.93 4.04
C ILE A 757 -31.63 19.77 5.31
N GLU A 758 -31.67 20.81 6.16
CA GLU A 758 -32.45 20.77 7.40
C GLU A 758 -33.97 20.75 7.12
N SER A 759 -34.44 21.41 6.06
CA SER A 759 -35.83 21.27 5.59
C SER A 759 -36.15 19.82 5.22
N LYS A 760 -35.32 19.19 4.37
CA LYS A 760 -35.51 17.78 3.98
C LYS A 760 -35.44 16.80 5.16
N LYS A 761 -34.61 17.11 6.17
CA LYS A 761 -34.56 16.34 7.44
C LYS A 761 -35.88 16.43 8.19
N ALA A 762 -36.45 17.63 8.30
CA ALA A 762 -37.74 17.83 8.95
C ALA A 762 -38.86 17.10 8.20
N ASP A 763 -38.93 17.24 6.88
CA ASP A 763 -39.95 16.57 6.04
C ASP A 763 -39.88 15.04 6.19
N LEU A 764 -38.67 14.47 6.13
CA LEU A 764 -38.48 13.03 6.33
C LEU A 764 -38.78 12.60 7.77
N ALA A 765 -38.44 13.41 8.77
CA ALA A 765 -38.74 13.11 10.17
C ALA A 765 -40.25 12.98 10.38
N ASP A 766 -41.06 13.91 9.85
CA ASP A 766 -42.52 13.85 9.98
C ASP A 766 -43.12 12.63 9.24
N GLU A 767 -42.61 12.29 8.05
CA GLU A 767 -43.00 11.06 7.33
C GLU A 767 -42.72 9.80 8.17
N LEU A 768 -41.52 9.70 8.73
CA LEU A 768 -41.09 8.55 9.51
C LEU A 768 -41.78 8.46 10.88
N VAL A 769 -42.18 9.59 11.49
CA VAL A 769 -43.02 9.60 12.71
C VAL A 769 -44.33 8.86 12.45
N ASN A 770 -45.00 9.16 11.33
CA ASN A 770 -46.24 8.49 10.95
C ASN A 770 -46.00 7.00 10.68
N LEU A 771 -44.92 6.67 9.97
CA LEU A 771 -44.53 5.28 9.70
C LEU A 771 -44.27 4.49 11.00
N ALA A 772 -43.61 5.09 12.00
CA ALA A 772 -43.31 4.44 13.27
C ALA A 772 -44.56 4.11 14.09
N ARG A 773 -45.60 4.96 14.02
CA ARG A 773 -46.86 4.81 14.75
C ARG A 773 -47.68 3.59 14.28
N GLU A 774 -47.67 3.32 12.97
CA GLU A 774 -48.48 2.27 12.35
C GLU A 774 -47.72 0.94 12.16
N SER A 775 -46.41 0.94 12.40
CA SER A 775 -45.55 -0.20 12.10
C SER A 775 -45.42 -1.20 13.26
N HIS A 776 -45.21 -2.47 12.93
CA HIS A 776 -44.79 -3.50 13.89
C HIS A 776 -43.52 -3.08 14.67
N TRP A 777 -43.40 -3.48 15.94
CA TRP A 777 -42.38 -3.00 16.91
C TRP A 777 -40.93 -3.03 16.37
N LYS A 778 -40.59 -4.00 15.52
CA LYS A 778 -39.26 -4.15 14.92
C LYS A 778 -38.93 -3.05 13.89
N LYS A 779 -39.94 -2.62 13.13
CA LYS A 779 -39.83 -1.52 12.16
C LYS A 779 -39.99 -0.18 12.88
N ALA A 780 -40.91 -0.10 13.85
CA ALA A 780 -41.09 1.08 14.70
C ALA A 780 -39.82 1.44 15.49
N SER A 781 -39.15 0.48 16.13
CA SER A 781 -37.93 0.73 16.91
C SER A 781 -36.80 1.34 16.08
N ARG A 782 -36.57 0.82 14.88
CA ARG A 782 -35.54 1.36 13.96
C ARG A 782 -35.91 2.74 13.43
N THR A 783 -37.18 2.91 13.05
CA THR A 783 -37.69 4.17 12.51
C THR A 783 -37.59 5.27 13.56
N ALA A 784 -38.04 4.99 14.78
CA ALA A 784 -37.96 5.91 15.90
C ALA A 784 -36.49 6.30 16.22
N ALA A 785 -35.56 5.34 16.26
CA ALA A 785 -34.14 5.64 16.49
C ALA A 785 -33.55 6.62 15.46
N ILE A 786 -33.98 6.54 14.19
CA ILE A 786 -33.55 7.45 13.12
C ILE A 786 -34.21 8.82 13.29
N VAL A 787 -35.52 8.86 13.54
CA VAL A 787 -36.30 10.09 13.71
C VAL A 787 -35.80 10.93 14.88
N ILE A 788 -35.47 10.30 16.01
CA ILE A 788 -34.96 10.99 17.20
C ILE A 788 -33.71 11.82 16.87
N GLY A 789 -32.80 11.27 16.05
CA GLY A 789 -31.61 11.99 15.60
C GLY A 789 -31.91 13.16 14.65
N MET A 790 -32.99 13.08 13.88
CA MET A 790 -33.39 14.11 12.91
C MET A 790 -34.21 15.24 13.51
N GLY A 791 -35.04 14.97 14.52
CA GLY A 791 -36.02 15.94 15.02
C GLY A 791 -35.58 16.79 16.22
N LEU A 792 -34.44 16.50 16.85
CA LEU A 792 -33.91 17.31 17.95
C LEU A 792 -32.83 18.28 17.43
N ARG A 793 -33.06 19.60 17.54
CA ARG A 793 -32.08 20.65 17.24
C ARG A 793 -31.97 21.67 18.36
N PHE A 794 -30.87 22.42 18.37
CA PHE A 794 -30.68 23.54 19.30
C PHE A 794 -31.57 24.74 18.93
N ASP A 795 -31.71 25.04 17.64
CA ASP A 795 -32.34 26.28 17.17
C ASP A 795 -33.88 26.24 17.23
N ASN A 796 -34.48 25.05 17.08
CA ASN A 796 -35.92 24.87 17.05
C ASN A 796 -36.38 23.83 18.08
N VAL A 797 -37.65 23.93 18.48
CA VAL A 797 -38.31 22.90 19.29
C VAL A 797 -38.72 21.76 18.33
N ALA A 798 -38.66 20.52 18.82
CA ALA A 798 -39.13 19.35 18.09
C ALA A 798 -40.58 19.54 17.58
N SER A 799 -40.91 18.94 16.43
CA SER A 799 -42.26 19.04 15.86
C SER A 799 -43.30 18.44 16.83
N GLU A 800 -44.52 19.00 16.80
CA GLU A 800 -45.62 18.50 17.64
C GLU A 800 -45.90 17.02 17.39
N ASN A 801 -45.80 16.58 16.14
CA ASN A 801 -45.91 15.17 15.75
C ASN A 801 -44.89 14.28 16.45
N LEU A 802 -43.63 14.72 16.51
CA LEU A 802 -42.56 13.99 17.19
C LEU A 802 -42.78 13.96 18.72
N ILE A 803 -43.16 15.08 19.32
CA ILE A 803 -43.47 15.17 20.75
C ILE A 803 -44.60 14.21 21.11
N ASN A 804 -45.69 14.21 20.33
CA ASN A 804 -46.82 13.31 20.54
C ASN A 804 -46.41 11.83 20.45
N LEU A 805 -45.57 11.46 19.46
CA LEU A 805 -45.05 10.10 19.35
C LEU A 805 -44.23 9.70 20.59
N ILE A 806 -43.36 10.58 21.09
CA ILE A 806 -42.50 10.32 22.24
C ILE A 806 -43.31 10.19 23.53
N VAL A 807 -44.26 11.09 23.77
CA VAL A 807 -45.09 11.08 24.98
C VAL A 807 -45.97 9.83 25.02
N SER A 808 -46.65 9.50 23.92
CA SER A 808 -47.44 8.25 23.85
C SER A 808 -46.55 7.00 23.89
N GLY A 809 -45.36 7.06 23.28
CA GLY A 809 -44.39 5.97 23.28
C GLY A 809 -43.73 5.71 24.64
N ALA A 810 -43.67 6.70 25.53
CA ALA A 810 -43.13 6.54 26.88
C ALA A 810 -43.99 5.62 27.78
N ILE A 811 -45.19 5.27 27.33
CA ILE A 811 -46.09 4.29 27.97
C ILE A 811 -46.33 3.05 27.09
N ASP A 812 -45.48 2.81 26.08
CA ASP A 812 -45.62 1.67 25.17
C ASP A 812 -45.55 0.32 25.93
N SER A 813 -46.31 -0.64 25.43
CA SER A 813 -46.36 -2.01 25.98
C SER A 813 -45.02 -2.75 25.81
N HIS A 814 -44.28 -2.47 24.73
CA HIS A 814 -42.99 -3.07 24.45
C HIS A 814 -41.88 -2.38 25.28
N PRO A 815 -41.20 -3.09 26.21
CA PRO A 815 -40.24 -2.48 27.13
C PRO A 815 -39.09 -1.73 26.44
N GLY A 816 -38.61 -2.25 25.31
CA GLY A 816 -37.53 -1.61 24.54
C GLY A 816 -37.95 -0.32 23.84
N LEU A 817 -39.20 -0.22 23.37
CA LEU A 817 -39.72 1.00 22.76
C LEU A 817 -39.95 2.05 23.84
N ARG A 818 -40.60 1.62 24.94
CA ARG A 818 -40.82 2.46 26.12
C ARG A 818 -39.52 3.09 26.62
N GLY A 819 -38.49 2.28 26.84
CA GLY A 819 -37.19 2.77 27.31
C GLY A 819 -36.57 3.81 26.36
N MET A 820 -36.62 3.57 25.06
CA MET A 820 -36.09 4.49 24.05
C MET A 820 -36.86 5.83 24.01
N TYR A 821 -38.20 5.78 24.05
CA TYR A 821 -39.02 7.00 24.06
C TYR A 821 -38.87 7.77 25.38
N SER A 822 -38.80 7.11 26.54
CA SER A 822 -38.53 7.77 27.81
C SER A 822 -37.17 8.46 27.83
N GLN A 823 -36.11 7.83 27.29
CA GLN A 823 -34.80 8.47 27.15
C GLN A 823 -34.85 9.69 26.22
N THR A 824 -35.62 9.60 25.15
CA THR A 824 -35.81 10.72 24.22
C THR A 824 -36.55 11.88 24.89
N MET A 825 -37.56 11.59 25.71
CA MET A 825 -38.29 12.59 26.48
C MET A 825 -37.34 13.35 27.42
N VAL A 826 -36.42 12.66 28.10
CA VAL A 826 -35.35 13.29 28.89
C VAL A 826 -34.46 14.17 28.00
N ALA A 827 -34.06 13.68 26.83
CA ALA A 827 -33.22 14.46 25.90
C ALA A 827 -33.88 15.76 25.42
N ILE A 828 -35.22 15.77 25.24
CA ILE A 828 -35.97 17.00 24.92
C ILE A 828 -35.84 18.01 26.04
N PHE A 829 -36.11 17.63 27.29
CA PHE A 829 -35.99 18.54 28.43
C PHE A 829 -34.56 19.04 28.61
N THR A 830 -33.57 18.16 28.50
CA THR A 830 -32.16 18.54 28.55
C THR A 830 -31.81 19.57 27.47
N MET A 831 -32.31 19.42 26.24
CA MET A 831 -32.06 20.38 25.17
C MET A 831 -32.71 21.75 25.45
N ILE A 832 -33.93 21.76 26.03
CA ILE A 832 -34.60 23.00 26.46
C ILE A 832 -33.76 23.72 27.52
N ASP A 833 -33.30 22.99 28.54
CA ASP A 833 -32.48 23.54 29.64
C ASP A 833 -31.14 24.08 29.13
N VAL A 834 -30.45 23.32 28.28
CA VAL A 834 -29.17 23.73 27.68
C VAL A 834 -29.34 25.00 26.85
N ARG A 835 -30.40 25.09 26.05
CA ARG A 835 -30.68 26.26 25.23
C ARG A 835 -30.98 27.48 26.08
N ALA A 836 -31.76 27.33 27.16
CA ALA A 836 -32.02 28.39 28.12
C ALA A 836 -30.73 28.87 28.83
N ALA A 837 -29.90 27.93 29.30
CA ALA A 837 -28.63 28.22 29.96
C ALA A 837 -27.65 28.96 29.03
N CYS A 838 -27.70 28.73 27.72
CA CYS A 838 -26.82 29.41 26.75
C CYS A 838 -27.47 30.67 26.13
N SER A 839 -28.46 31.29 26.80
CA SER A 839 -29.17 32.48 26.30
C SER A 839 -29.74 32.31 24.88
N HIS A 840 -30.09 31.07 24.51
CA HIS A 840 -30.55 30.66 23.19
C HIS A 840 -29.56 30.96 22.04
N LYS A 841 -28.28 31.21 22.36
CA LYS A 841 -27.22 31.45 21.38
C LYS A 841 -26.37 30.20 21.20
N TYR A 842 -26.30 29.72 19.96
CA TYR A 842 -25.49 28.55 19.62
C TYR A 842 -23.98 28.80 19.82
N GLU A 843 -23.53 30.06 19.71
CA GLU A 843 -22.16 30.46 20.02
C GLU A 843 -21.78 30.21 21.47
N ASP A 844 -22.64 30.61 22.40
CA ASP A 844 -22.40 30.41 23.83
C ASP A 844 -22.42 28.92 24.19
N TYR A 845 -23.28 28.14 23.52
CA TYR A 845 -23.28 26.68 23.64
C TYR A 845 -21.94 26.05 23.22
N ILE A 846 -21.37 26.46 22.07
CA ILE A 846 -20.06 25.97 21.60
C ILE A 846 -18.93 26.39 22.55
N LEU A 847 -18.97 27.63 23.05
CA LEU A 847 -17.95 28.17 23.97
C LEU A 847 -18.08 27.64 25.41
N GLY A 848 -19.12 26.85 25.70
CA GLY A 848 -19.43 26.42 27.06
C GLY A 848 -19.80 27.58 28.00
N LYS A 849 -20.25 28.71 27.44
CA LYS A 849 -20.70 29.87 28.20
C LYS A 849 -22.14 29.64 28.67
N GLN A 850 -22.29 29.45 29.97
CA GLN A 850 -23.59 29.23 30.60
C GLN A 850 -23.96 30.42 31.48
N TYR A 851 -25.15 30.95 31.26
CA TYR A 851 -25.78 32.00 32.06
C TYR A 851 -26.91 31.38 32.89
N TYR A 852 -26.74 31.42 34.21
CA TYR A 852 -27.78 31.03 35.15
C TYR A 852 -28.27 32.30 35.84
N PRO A 853 -29.51 32.76 35.60
CA PRO A 853 -30.04 33.98 36.21
C PRO A 853 -29.96 33.98 37.75
N ALA A 854 -30.04 32.79 38.36
CA ALA A 854 -29.92 32.60 39.81
C ALA A 854 -28.48 32.58 40.35
N LYS A 855 -27.46 32.64 39.47
CA LYS A 855 -26.05 32.59 39.84
C LYS A 855 -25.44 33.98 39.73
N ILE A 856 -25.15 34.58 40.87
CA ILE A 856 -24.46 35.87 40.95
C ILE A 856 -22.96 35.60 41.12
N GLN A 857 -22.13 36.23 40.29
CA GLN A 857 -20.68 36.26 40.51
C GLN A 857 -20.34 37.49 41.35
N VAL A 858 -19.87 37.26 42.57
CA VAL A 858 -19.46 38.34 43.48
C VAL A 858 -17.94 38.45 43.44
N ALA A 859 -17.42 39.59 42.99
CA ALA A 859 -15.98 39.87 43.00
C ALA A 859 -15.51 40.06 44.45
N THR A 860 -14.54 39.25 44.90
CA THR A 860 -14.02 39.33 46.26
C THR A 860 -13.05 40.50 46.40
N LYS A 861 -13.30 41.40 47.36
CA LYS A 861 -12.39 42.52 47.68
C LYS A 861 -11.35 42.08 48.69
N ARG A 862 -10.27 41.46 48.22
CA ARG A 862 -9.20 40.93 49.10
C ARG A 862 -8.51 41.99 49.96
N GLU A 863 -8.53 43.25 49.53
CA GLU A 863 -7.86 44.36 50.22
C GLU A 863 -8.69 45.02 51.31
N ASP A 864 -9.96 44.64 51.44
CA ASP A 864 -10.84 45.16 52.47
C ASP A 864 -10.96 44.14 53.63
N PRO A 865 -10.38 44.44 54.81
CA PRO A 865 -10.42 43.53 55.96
C PRO A 865 -11.83 43.32 56.53
N HIS A 866 -12.80 44.18 56.19
CA HIS A 866 -14.21 44.06 56.62
C HIS A 866 -15.09 43.38 55.56
N TRP A 867 -14.56 43.07 54.38
CA TRP A 867 -15.32 42.49 53.26
C TRP A 867 -16.10 41.24 53.64
N THR A 868 -15.47 40.32 54.39
CA THR A 868 -16.12 39.07 54.80
C THR A 868 -17.30 39.34 55.76
N GLU A 869 -17.14 40.30 56.67
CA GLU A 869 -18.18 40.66 57.63
C GLU A 869 -19.35 41.36 56.92
N ASP A 870 -19.07 42.31 56.05
CA ASP A 870 -20.07 43.03 55.25
C ASP A 870 -20.80 42.11 54.26
N PHE A 871 -20.08 41.18 53.62
CA PHE A 871 -20.66 40.20 52.71
C PHE A 871 -21.55 39.19 53.43
N LEU A 872 -21.20 38.77 54.65
CA LEU A 872 -22.07 37.91 55.46
C LEU A 872 -23.29 38.68 55.99
N ALA A 873 -23.09 39.94 56.38
CA ALA A 873 -24.18 40.83 56.82
C ALA A 873 -25.17 41.15 55.69
N SER A 874 -24.75 41.13 54.42
CA SER A 874 -25.67 41.34 53.31
C SER A 874 -26.73 40.24 53.18
N PHE A 875 -26.44 38.99 53.55
CA PHE A 875 -27.44 37.90 53.56
C PHE A 875 -28.55 38.10 54.61
N ALA A 876 -28.35 38.97 55.61
CA ALA A 876 -29.39 39.32 56.58
C ALA A 876 -30.42 40.31 56.01
N LYS A 877 -30.18 40.87 54.82
CA LYS A 877 -31.08 41.77 54.10
C LYS A 877 -31.69 41.00 52.91
N PRO A 878 -33.00 40.68 52.92
CA PRO A 878 -33.62 39.87 51.87
C PRO A 878 -33.65 40.51 50.48
N ASP A 879 -33.40 41.83 50.39
CA ASP A 879 -33.40 42.61 49.13
C ASP A 879 -31.99 42.93 48.59
N ALA A 880 -30.92 42.38 49.18
CA ALA A 880 -29.53 42.66 48.83
C ALA A 880 -28.88 41.62 47.91
#